data_AF-A0A3M4PJN4-F1
#
_entry.id   AF-A0A3M4PJN4-F1
#
_cell.length_a   1.000
_cell.length_b   1.000
_cell.length_c   1.000
_cell.angle_alpha   90.00
_cell.angle_beta   90.00
_cell.angle_gamma   90.00
#
_symmetry.space_group_name_H-M   'P 1'
#
loop_
_entity.id
_entity.type
_entity.pdbx_description
1 polymer ?
#
loop_
_entity_poly.entity_id
_entity_poly.type
_entity_poly.pdbx_seq_one_letter_code
_entity_poly.pdbx_strand_id
1 'polypeptide(L)'
;SLNNQSAGAVSGQQSVQLNVGQLINTGGGSVYAKNSLGLKDTGLLNNDQGTLRSDGTLVLSAASLGNTAGSVTSSGASSLTVDGSVVNRGGQILGDSTLVLTSGSLDNSQNGRIASNGLTLTTGTFDNQQGGRLTSTGTLQLDAGLVNNSDAGRIASAMALTAVVTGLNQTNDGRLYSNSDVSLDLNNGVLNNDGGLITAPGQLLLKNLNAVSNRSGEISSANGFTLTATSLDNTAGSVLSDKALIVRVDQLLTNLRGLVSGNGIDLTANELNNNSGSLSSDADLLVNVTGQLSSRSGELTSAGNTTLNALSLDNAAGQVMADRFLKLVITETIDNQAGTLGAGQGIDIGAASLDNRQSGALVTDGQLTLKLTGALDNRAGGSLQAKGLMDLSSKTLDNRGGRIAAQNLLIVHSDSVDNRGGSIRAEKGLQLFVDALDNSQTGLSASQKGLINSNAGLELVGTHLDNQNGLLNAAGLMQLQVDSALNGSGRIASQADMVANIANLTQQGGELVAQGNLTLTGKTLDNQAGGLVGSTKALKIDVTDIDNKAGELSSQIGVDIIGQTLDNSNGGKVLAGTALGLTVARVINLNKGLLFGNTLRLDGARLDNAGGTLASQKDMSIDVSGALDNSGGLLSSEAGLTVNAASLQNAAGSLSSADALSVTTTGALENQAGSVTTDATLTLTSASLDNSQAGKLAGKGATRVTTGNFDNSQGGRLTSSDTLQLTAGKVINQSAGRIASALTLTASVTSLDQQGGELFSNTSLSLDLNNGHLNNQGGLINAPDVLLLKNLNGVANQNGEISSAKAFTLNVDSLDNSGGKLLSSQALTLIVNKALSNIKGTISAAALNTRSDSLDNTEGLISSRAALDLTVNTALTNVKGTLIGDGDVTLSAATADNGLGQIASKQNLNAQIGSLRQLGGQMLAQGTLTLRGDALDNRQNGFIGATQALDINVTDIDNRGGELSSQDVITLTGQQLNNSDNGQVLAQKALTLNVAQVTNRGNGLLSSKAGLTLVGSTLDSVPSKLWVSTCLQRSITLKA
;
A
#
# COMPACT_ATOMS: atom_id res chain seq x y z
N SER A 1 12.89 107.70 51.53
CA SER A 1 13.38 107.27 50.21
C SER A 1 14.81 107.75 50.07
N LEU A 2 15.73 106.90 49.61
CA LEU A 2 17.11 107.24 49.28
C LEU A 2 17.27 107.09 47.76
N ASN A 3 17.67 108.17 47.10
CA ASN A 3 17.81 108.21 45.66
C ASN A 3 19.29 108.34 45.25
N ASN A 4 19.87 107.25 44.76
CA ASN A 4 21.25 107.10 44.34
C ASN A 4 21.31 106.85 42.82
N GLN A 5 21.11 107.91 42.03
CA GLN A 5 21.08 107.88 40.58
C GLN A 5 22.34 108.49 39.95
N SER A 6 22.52 108.32 38.63
CA SER A 6 23.54 109.01 37.82
C SER A 6 24.98 108.82 38.31
N ALA A 7 25.39 107.56 38.51
CA ALA A 7 26.70 107.19 39.07
C ALA A 7 26.97 107.66 40.52
N GLY A 8 25.92 107.91 41.31
CA GLY A 8 26.04 108.19 42.75
C GLY A 8 26.63 107.02 43.55
N ALA A 9 27.34 107.32 44.64
CA ALA A 9 28.02 106.31 45.46
C ALA A 9 27.71 106.46 46.96
N VAL A 10 27.23 105.38 47.59
CA VAL A 10 27.12 105.22 49.04
C VAL A 10 28.11 104.15 49.45
N SER A 11 29.19 104.51 50.16
CA SER A 11 30.27 103.58 50.48
C SER A 11 30.74 103.63 51.93
N GLY A 12 31.14 102.48 52.48
CA GLY A 12 31.71 102.38 53.83
C GLY A 12 32.91 101.43 53.91
N GLN A 13 33.96 101.85 54.62
CA GLN A 13 35.19 101.07 54.87
C GLN A 13 35.01 99.97 55.95
N GLN A 14 33.88 99.98 56.67
CA GLN A 14 33.46 98.92 57.58
C GLN A 14 32.07 98.41 57.14
N SER A 15 31.03 98.60 57.94
CA SER A 15 29.65 98.22 57.59
C SER A 15 28.84 99.42 57.07
N VAL A 16 27.93 99.18 56.13
CA VAL A 16 26.91 100.13 55.70
C VAL A 16 25.55 99.54 56.04
N GLN A 17 24.76 100.25 56.85
CA GLN A 17 23.38 99.87 57.18
C GLN A 17 22.44 100.96 56.66
N LEU A 18 21.52 100.60 55.75
CA LEU A 18 20.49 101.50 55.23
C LEU A 18 19.11 100.96 55.60
N ASN A 19 18.37 101.72 56.39
CA ASN A 19 16.97 101.45 56.72
C ASN A 19 16.12 102.53 56.06
N VAL A 20 15.46 102.21 54.95
CA VAL A 20 14.77 103.20 54.11
C VAL A 20 13.38 102.70 53.73
N GLY A 21 12.49 103.64 53.38
CA GLY A 21 11.18 103.27 52.84
C GLY A 21 11.19 102.93 51.33
N GLN A 22 12.25 103.32 50.63
CA GLN A 22 12.49 103.04 49.22
C GLN A 22 13.95 103.41 48.89
N LEU A 23 14.67 102.55 48.18
CA LEU A 23 16.01 102.79 47.64
C LEU A 23 15.92 102.76 46.12
N ILE A 24 16.29 103.86 45.48
CA ILE A 24 16.41 103.96 44.02
C ILE A 24 17.90 104.05 43.69
N ASN A 25 18.52 102.94 43.35
CA ASN A 25 19.92 102.81 42.97
C ASN A 25 20.04 102.48 41.48
N THR A 26 19.86 103.46 40.61
CA THR A 26 19.77 103.24 39.16
C THR A 26 20.74 104.09 38.34
N GLY A 27 20.91 103.80 37.06
CA GLY A 27 21.76 104.61 36.16
C GLY A 27 23.24 104.66 36.59
N GLY A 28 23.81 103.52 36.97
CA GLY A 28 25.20 103.40 37.43
C GLY A 28 25.41 103.67 38.92
N GLY A 29 24.34 103.85 39.71
CA GLY A 29 24.43 104.03 41.16
C GLY A 29 25.11 102.85 41.86
N SER A 30 25.92 103.13 42.89
CA SER A 30 26.71 102.13 43.65
C SER A 30 26.49 102.24 45.15
N VAL A 31 26.16 101.13 45.81
CA VAL A 31 26.13 100.98 47.27
C VAL A 31 27.13 99.90 47.67
N TYR A 32 28.15 100.27 48.44
CA TYR A 32 29.29 99.41 48.75
C TYR A 32 29.63 99.37 50.24
N ALA A 33 29.89 98.18 50.78
CA ALA A 33 30.48 98.01 52.11
C ALA A 33 31.65 97.03 52.11
N LYS A 34 32.76 97.39 52.75
CA LYS A 34 33.93 96.51 52.86
C LYS A 34 33.71 95.30 53.78
N ASN A 35 32.93 95.43 54.85
CA ASN A 35 32.70 94.32 55.80
C ASN A 35 31.28 93.76 55.74
N SER A 36 30.26 94.60 55.90
CA SER A 36 28.87 94.14 55.77
C SER A 36 27.96 95.22 55.21
N LEU A 37 27.15 94.83 54.23
CA LEU A 37 26.08 95.65 53.69
C LEU A 37 24.73 95.15 54.22
N GLY A 38 24.09 95.93 55.07
CA GLY A 38 22.74 95.70 55.57
C GLY A 38 21.75 96.66 54.94
N LEU A 39 20.75 96.15 54.24
CA LEU A 39 19.70 96.91 53.58
C LEU A 39 18.34 96.45 54.10
N LYS A 40 17.57 97.35 54.70
CA LYS A 40 16.18 97.12 55.10
C LYS A 40 15.31 98.16 54.41
N ASP A 41 14.65 97.75 53.33
CA ASP A 41 13.72 98.54 52.54
C ASP A 41 12.29 98.09 52.84
N THR A 42 11.39 98.98 53.23
CA THR A 42 9.97 98.61 53.44
C THR A 42 9.13 98.72 52.16
N GLY A 43 9.72 99.11 51.04
CA GLY A 43 9.09 99.30 49.74
C GLY A 43 9.92 98.67 48.62
N LEU A 44 9.94 99.34 47.45
CA LEU A 44 10.71 98.89 46.28
C LEU A 44 12.18 99.28 46.42
N LEU A 45 13.05 98.28 46.49
CA LEU A 45 14.47 98.45 46.24
C LEU A 45 14.71 98.34 44.74
N ASN A 46 14.85 99.47 44.05
CA ASN A 46 15.16 99.50 42.63
C ASN A 46 16.68 99.62 42.42
N ASN A 47 17.33 98.53 42.01
CA ASN A 47 18.74 98.43 41.65
C ASN A 47 18.95 98.26 40.13
N ASP A 48 17.99 98.66 39.29
CA ASP A 48 18.10 98.54 37.84
C ASP A 48 19.31 99.33 37.31
N GLN A 49 20.22 98.69 36.58
CA GLN A 49 21.50 99.26 36.13
C GLN A 49 22.40 99.77 37.29
N GLY A 50 22.12 99.37 38.53
CA GLY A 50 22.86 99.75 39.73
C GLY A 50 23.78 98.64 40.26
N THR A 51 24.60 98.96 41.25
CA THR A 51 25.48 98.02 41.96
C THR A 51 25.23 98.05 43.46
N LEU A 52 24.92 96.89 44.06
CA LEU A 52 25.01 96.62 45.50
C LEU A 52 26.17 95.65 45.72
N ARG A 53 27.15 96.01 46.53
CA ARG A 53 28.35 95.18 46.75
C ARG A 53 28.77 95.11 48.20
N SER A 54 29.04 93.92 48.70
CA SER A 54 29.74 93.69 49.97
C SER A 54 30.98 92.83 49.78
N ASP A 55 32.11 93.22 50.36
CA ASP A 55 33.30 92.34 50.44
C ASP A 55 33.24 91.37 51.65
N GLY A 56 32.17 91.42 52.45
CA GLY A 56 31.83 90.44 53.48
C GLY A 56 30.36 90.06 53.40
N THR A 57 29.56 90.24 54.45
CA THR A 57 28.16 89.76 54.49
C THR A 57 27.15 90.77 53.93
N LEU A 58 26.26 90.31 53.04
CA LEU A 58 25.14 91.09 52.51
C LEU A 58 23.82 90.60 53.10
N VAL A 59 23.12 91.45 53.86
CA VAL A 59 21.76 91.17 54.34
C VAL A 59 20.82 92.20 53.71
N LEU A 60 19.86 91.75 52.92
CA LEU A 60 18.88 92.59 52.22
C LEU A 60 17.48 92.10 52.60
N SER A 61 16.65 93.01 53.11
CA SER A 61 15.22 92.81 53.31
C SER A 61 14.47 93.88 52.54
N ALA A 62 13.54 93.51 51.65
CA ALA A 62 12.78 94.44 50.82
C ALA A 62 11.32 93.98 50.60
N ALA A 63 10.40 94.88 50.28
CA ALA A 63 9.07 94.46 49.81
C ALA A 63 9.14 93.96 48.37
N SER A 64 9.97 94.59 47.52
CA SER A 64 10.30 94.11 46.18
C SER A 64 11.69 94.55 45.76
N LEU A 65 12.30 93.82 44.83
CA LEU A 65 13.66 94.08 44.32
C LEU A 65 13.65 94.15 42.79
N GLY A 66 13.91 95.33 42.23
CA GLY A 66 14.29 95.48 40.81
C GLY A 66 15.80 95.38 40.67
N ASN A 67 16.30 94.59 39.74
CA ASN A 67 17.72 94.41 39.46
C ASN A 67 17.96 94.18 37.95
N THR A 68 17.17 94.83 37.11
CA THR A 68 17.27 94.71 35.65
C THR A 68 18.61 95.26 35.18
N ALA A 69 19.45 94.39 34.59
CA ALA A 69 20.85 94.70 34.23
C ALA A 69 21.66 95.34 35.38
N GLY A 70 21.24 95.13 36.62
CA GLY A 70 21.94 95.55 37.83
C GLY A 70 22.84 94.45 38.38
N SER A 71 23.58 94.77 39.43
CA SER A 71 24.51 93.86 40.10
C SER A 71 24.29 93.88 41.61
N VAL A 72 24.13 92.71 42.22
CA VAL A 72 24.06 92.48 43.67
C VAL A 72 25.12 91.44 44.01
N THR A 73 26.13 91.80 44.80
CA THR A 73 27.32 90.95 45.00
C THR A 73 27.77 90.90 46.46
N SER A 74 28.26 89.74 46.91
CA SER A 74 28.77 89.52 48.27
C SER A 74 29.95 88.54 48.27
N SER A 75 31.08 88.86 48.89
CA SER A 75 32.19 87.89 49.05
C SER A 75 32.04 86.98 50.28
N GLY A 76 31.28 87.39 51.29
CA GLY A 76 30.82 86.55 52.40
C GLY A 76 29.39 86.04 52.20
N ALA A 77 28.81 85.46 53.25
CA ALA A 77 27.44 84.95 53.21
C ALA A 77 26.42 86.07 52.91
N SER A 78 25.48 85.79 52.01
CA SER A 78 24.42 86.71 51.62
C SER A 78 23.03 86.14 51.91
N SER A 79 22.16 86.98 52.45
CA SER A 79 20.76 86.68 52.73
C SER A 79 19.88 87.78 52.16
N LEU A 80 19.08 87.45 51.15
CA LEU A 80 18.13 88.34 50.48
C LEU A 80 16.73 87.83 50.78
N THR A 81 15.95 88.57 51.58
CA THR A 81 14.56 88.27 51.91
C THR A 81 13.65 89.34 51.29
N VAL A 82 12.85 88.96 50.30
CA VAL A 82 11.97 89.86 49.56
C VAL A 82 10.54 89.35 49.66
N ASP A 83 9.61 90.12 50.22
CA ASP A 83 8.24 89.59 50.42
C ASP A 83 7.50 89.39 49.09
N GLY A 84 7.72 90.29 48.13
CA GLY A 84 7.11 90.30 46.80
C GLY A 84 8.05 89.81 45.70
N SER A 85 8.08 90.54 44.57
CA SER A 85 8.82 90.13 43.38
C SER A 85 10.30 90.53 43.40
N VAL A 86 11.14 89.64 42.91
CA VAL A 86 12.53 89.90 42.51
C VAL A 86 12.61 89.85 40.99
N VAL A 87 13.01 90.95 40.35
CA VAL A 87 13.16 91.07 38.89
C VAL A 87 14.64 91.24 38.55
N ASN A 88 15.28 90.17 38.07
CA ASN A 88 16.70 90.09 37.74
C ASN A 88 16.95 89.92 36.22
N ARG A 89 16.18 90.62 35.38
CA ARG A 89 16.29 90.49 33.91
C ARG A 89 17.62 91.04 33.41
N GLY A 90 18.45 90.21 32.80
CA GLY A 90 19.82 90.57 32.38
C GLY A 90 20.75 91.04 33.51
N GLY A 91 20.29 90.95 34.77
CA GLY A 91 21.03 91.36 35.97
C GLY A 91 21.80 90.22 36.61
N GLN A 92 22.56 90.54 37.66
CA GLN A 92 23.40 89.59 38.38
C GLN A 92 23.16 89.66 39.89
N ILE A 93 22.99 88.50 40.52
CA ILE A 93 22.99 88.30 41.98
C ILE A 93 24.04 87.23 42.28
N LEU A 94 25.19 87.61 42.84
CA LEU A 94 26.35 86.74 43.01
C LEU A 94 26.80 86.69 44.47
N GLY A 95 27.20 85.52 44.95
CA GLY A 95 27.81 85.33 46.26
C GLY A 95 29.04 84.42 46.20
N ASP A 96 30.20 84.82 46.73
CA ASP A 96 31.39 83.93 46.72
C ASP A 96 31.27 82.81 47.78
N SER A 97 30.40 82.98 48.78
CA SER A 97 30.08 82.00 49.84
C SER A 97 28.65 81.46 49.67
N THR A 98 27.85 81.39 50.74
CA THR A 98 26.44 80.97 50.68
C THR A 98 25.51 82.13 50.32
N LEU A 99 24.58 81.91 49.39
CA LEU A 99 23.47 82.82 49.08
C LEU A 99 22.14 82.15 49.47
N VAL A 100 21.41 82.80 50.38
CA VAL A 100 20.01 82.48 50.69
C VAL A 100 19.13 83.57 50.09
N LEU A 101 18.25 83.20 49.16
CA LEU A 101 17.30 84.11 48.52
C LEU A 101 15.88 83.61 48.75
N THR A 102 15.05 84.43 49.39
CA THR A 102 13.63 84.17 49.61
C THR A 102 12.80 85.24 48.91
N SER A 103 11.82 84.85 48.08
CA SER A 103 10.95 85.77 47.34
C SER A 103 9.50 85.30 47.19
N GLY A 104 8.55 86.21 46.99
CA GLY A 104 7.18 85.83 46.57
C GLY A 104 7.11 85.38 45.10
N SER A 105 7.93 85.98 44.24
CA SER A 105 8.18 85.52 42.88
C SER A 105 9.56 85.96 42.40
N LEU A 106 10.14 85.22 41.46
CA LEU A 106 11.46 85.49 40.91
C LEU A 106 11.43 85.44 39.38
N ASP A 107 11.84 86.52 38.74
CA ASP A 107 12.07 86.60 37.31
C ASP A 107 13.56 86.80 37.05
N ASN A 108 14.23 85.75 36.59
CA ASN A 108 15.64 85.68 36.21
C ASN A 108 15.81 85.51 34.69
N SER A 109 14.81 85.94 33.91
CA SER A 109 14.81 85.76 32.46
C SER A 109 15.78 86.69 31.73
N GLN A 110 15.87 86.58 30.40
CA GLN A 110 16.66 87.48 29.53
C GLN A 110 18.16 87.53 29.92
N ASN A 111 18.80 86.37 30.06
CA ASN A 111 20.19 86.21 30.51
C ASN A 111 20.46 86.68 31.96
N GLY A 112 19.44 86.70 32.83
CA GLY A 112 19.63 86.90 34.27
C GLY A 112 20.54 85.84 34.89
N ARG A 113 21.37 86.24 35.86
CA ARG A 113 22.34 85.34 36.52
C ARG A 113 22.23 85.40 38.04
N ILE A 114 22.03 84.25 38.65
CA ILE A 114 22.09 84.04 40.10
C ILE A 114 23.14 82.95 40.36
N ALA A 115 24.19 83.24 41.13
CA ALA A 115 25.25 82.26 41.38
C ALA A 115 25.92 82.35 42.75
N SER A 116 26.27 81.20 43.35
CA SER A 116 27.10 81.17 44.56
C SER A 116 27.91 79.88 44.81
N ASN A 117 28.62 79.76 45.95
CA ASN A 117 29.22 78.50 46.41
C ASN A 117 28.21 77.57 47.10
N GLY A 118 27.17 78.12 47.74
CA GLY A 118 26.05 77.33 48.25
C GLY A 118 24.77 78.12 48.12
N LEU A 119 23.79 77.59 47.40
CA LEU A 119 22.58 78.34 47.03
C LEU A 119 21.34 77.70 47.63
N THR A 120 20.60 78.48 48.42
CA THR A 120 19.23 78.15 48.84
C THR A 120 18.29 79.21 48.29
N LEU A 121 17.42 78.81 47.36
CA LEU A 121 16.40 79.66 46.77
C LEU A 121 15.02 79.15 47.17
N THR A 122 14.23 79.99 47.85
CA THR A 122 12.83 79.74 48.16
C THR A 122 11.97 80.79 47.49
N THR A 123 11.09 80.42 46.56
CA THR A 123 10.25 81.39 45.84
C THR A 123 8.85 80.86 45.52
N GLY A 124 7.90 81.71 45.14
CA GLY A 124 6.67 81.28 44.49
C GLY A 124 6.93 80.89 43.03
N THR A 125 6.37 81.62 42.08
CA THR A 125 6.67 81.40 40.65
C THR A 125 8.10 81.80 40.33
N PHE A 126 8.81 80.96 39.57
CA PHE A 126 10.19 81.21 39.14
C PHE A 126 10.29 81.17 37.61
N ASP A 127 10.56 82.31 36.98
CA ASP A 127 10.85 82.40 35.55
C ASP A 127 12.35 82.52 35.31
N ASN A 128 12.95 81.54 34.65
CA ASN A 128 14.37 81.43 34.33
C ASN A 128 14.61 81.26 32.82
N GLN A 129 13.63 81.64 32.00
CA GLN A 129 13.68 81.44 30.55
C GLN A 129 14.62 82.40 29.81
N GLN A 130 14.79 82.19 28.50
CA GLN A 130 15.57 83.09 27.61
C GLN A 130 17.01 83.29 28.10
N GLY A 131 17.71 82.18 28.37
CA GLY A 131 19.11 82.17 28.80
C GLY A 131 19.35 82.49 30.28
N GLY A 132 18.31 82.52 31.12
CA GLY A 132 18.43 82.67 32.57
C GLY A 132 19.30 81.57 33.22
N ARG A 133 20.06 81.92 34.26
CA ARG A 133 21.02 81.01 34.92
C ARG A 133 20.90 81.06 36.44
N LEU A 134 20.62 79.91 37.04
CA LEU A 134 20.69 79.65 38.48
C LEU A 134 21.78 78.61 38.73
N THR A 135 22.93 79.00 39.31
CA THR A 135 24.10 78.10 39.41
C THR A 135 24.76 78.08 40.79
N SER A 136 25.21 76.92 41.26
CA SER A 136 26.02 76.79 42.49
C SER A 136 27.32 76.02 42.23
N THR A 137 28.45 76.46 42.80
CA THR A 137 29.72 75.69 42.80
C THR A 137 29.83 74.69 43.96
N GLY A 138 28.86 74.69 44.88
CA GLY A 138 28.59 73.66 45.87
C GLY A 138 27.12 73.22 45.74
N THR A 139 26.42 72.96 46.84
CA THR A 139 25.02 72.48 46.79
C THR A 139 24.04 73.55 46.31
N LEU A 140 22.98 73.13 45.63
CA LEU A 140 21.84 73.97 45.24
C LEU A 140 20.55 73.37 45.80
N GLN A 141 19.84 74.14 46.62
CA GLN A 141 18.49 73.84 47.07
C GLN A 141 17.52 74.85 46.46
N LEU A 142 16.52 74.35 45.74
CA LEU A 142 15.45 75.12 45.13
C LEU A 142 14.11 74.66 45.72
N ASP A 143 13.39 75.57 46.34
CA ASP A 143 12.00 75.38 46.78
C ASP A 143 11.16 76.43 46.04
N ALA A 144 10.33 75.99 45.09
CA ALA A 144 9.56 76.89 44.24
C ALA A 144 8.13 76.40 43.99
N GLY A 145 7.26 77.29 43.53
CA GLY A 145 5.99 76.90 42.91
C GLY A 145 6.23 76.37 41.50
N LEU A 146 5.64 77.04 40.50
CA LEU A 146 5.89 76.74 39.09
C LEU A 146 7.24 77.32 38.64
N VAL A 147 8.08 76.47 38.06
CA VAL A 147 9.37 76.84 37.50
C VAL A 147 9.31 76.80 35.97
N ASN A 148 9.58 77.94 35.32
CA ASN A 148 9.76 78.04 33.88
C ASN A 148 11.26 78.18 33.55
N ASN A 149 11.88 77.09 33.12
CA ASN A 149 13.28 77.01 32.71
C ASN A 149 13.41 76.82 31.18
N SER A 150 12.45 77.32 30.39
CA SER A 150 12.42 77.15 28.95
C SER A 150 13.45 78.01 28.20
N ASP A 151 13.56 77.81 26.89
CA ASP A 151 14.26 78.71 25.97
C ASP A 151 15.71 79.00 26.41
N ALA A 152 16.52 77.94 26.47
CA ALA A 152 17.92 77.94 26.93
C ALA A 152 18.15 78.29 28.42
N GLY A 153 17.13 78.21 29.28
CA GLY A 153 17.25 78.35 30.73
C GLY A 153 18.15 77.28 31.37
N ARG A 154 18.89 77.65 32.43
CA ARG A 154 19.83 76.74 33.13
C ARG A 154 19.69 76.79 34.65
N ILE A 155 19.52 75.62 35.25
CA ILE A 155 19.61 75.39 36.69
C ILE A 155 20.71 74.34 36.91
N ALA A 156 21.79 74.68 37.62
CA ALA A 156 22.93 73.78 37.76
C ALA A 156 23.68 73.84 39.11
N SER A 157 24.25 72.72 39.53
CA SER A 157 25.11 72.63 40.72
C SER A 157 26.38 71.83 40.45
N ALA A 158 27.52 72.23 40.99
CA ALA A 158 28.74 71.42 40.96
C ALA A 158 28.80 70.32 42.04
N MET A 159 27.81 70.26 42.95
CA MET A 159 27.58 69.17 43.91
C MET A 159 26.15 68.66 43.75
N ALA A 160 25.43 68.40 44.85
CA ALA A 160 24.03 67.96 44.80
C ALA A 160 23.05 69.11 44.51
N LEU A 161 22.07 68.83 43.65
CA LEU A 161 20.93 69.69 43.36
C LEU A 161 19.66 69.06 43.93
N THR A 162 18.96 69.76 44.82
CA THR A 162 17.64 69.36 45.32
C THR A 162 16.61 70.42 44.93
N ALA A 163 15.56 70.01 44.25
CA ALA A 163 14.45 70.87 43.83
C ALA A 163 13.12 70.30 44.33
N VAL A 164 12.37 71.09 45.08
CA VAL A 164 10.98 70.84 45.47
C VAL A 164 10.13 71.88 44.75
N VAL A 165 9.33 71.45 43.78
CA VAL A 165 8.56 72.34 42.91
C VAL A 165 7.14 71.83 42.71
N THR A 166 6.21 72.65 42.23
CA THR A 166 4.83 72.21 41.89
C THR A 166 4.65 71.95 40.39
N GLY A 167 5.68 72.27 39.59
CA GLY A 167 5.72 72.06 38.14
C GLY A 167 7.03 72.58 37.57
N LEU A 168 7.56 71.91 36.56
CA LEU A 168 8.81 72.28 35.90
C LEU A 168 8.63 72.25 34.38
N ASN A 169 8.83 73.40 33.75
CA ASN A 169 8.91 73.54 32.29
C ASN A 169 10.36 73.72 31.85
N GLN A 170 10.88 72.84 30.99
CA GLN A 170 12.22 72.89 30.41
C GLN A 170 12.18 72.91 28.87
N THR A 171 11.07 73.38 28.29
CA THR A 171 10.89 73.37 26.83
C THR A 171 11.98 74.16 26.10
N ASN A 172 12.37 73.73 24.89
CA ASN A 172 13.28 74.47 24.01
C ASN A 172 14.68 74.71 24.62
N ASP A 173 15.49 73.65 24.81
CA ASP A 173 16.86 73.71 25.37
C ASP A 173 16.94 74.13 26.86
N GLY A 174 15.88 73.92 27.64
CA GLY A 174 15.94 74.05 29.09
C GLY A 174 16.81 72.96 29.72
N ARG A 175 17.67 73.32 30.67
CA ARG A 175 18.63 72.36 31.29
C ARG A 175 18.62 72.42 32.81
N LEU A 176 18.51 71.25 33.43
CA LEU A 176 18.65 71.02 34.87
C LEU A 176 19.63 69.88 35.10
N TYR A 177 20.77 70.16 35.75
CA TYR A 177 21.80 69.14 35.98
C TYR A 177 22.65 69.43 37.20
N SER A 178 23.36 68.40 37.67
CA SER A 178 24.40 68.56 38.67
C SER A 178 25.66 67.77 38.30
N ASN A 179 26.78 68.00 38.99
CA ASN A 179 27.98 67.16 38.85
C ASN A 179 27.98 65.98 39.86
N SER A 180 26.90 65.80 40.62
CA SER A 180 26.68 64.69 41.56
C SER A 180 25.22 64.25 41.47
N ASP A 181 24.43 64.40 42.53
CA ASP A 181 23.05 63.92 42.60
C ASP A 181 22.05 65.01 42.18
N VAL A 182 20.92 64.59 41.63
CA VAL A 182 19.75 65.42 41.35
C VAL A 182 18.55 64.78 42.03
N SER A 183 17.92 65.48 42.96
CA SER A 183 16.64 65.09 43.55
C SER A 183 15.57 66.11 43.17
N LEU A 184 14.55 65.68 42.46
CA LEU A 184 13.46 66.51 41.96
C LEU A 184 12.12 65.95 42.46
N ASP A 185 11.44 66.72 43.31
CA ASP A 185 10.09 66.44 43.82
C ASP A 185 9.10 67.41 43.19
N LEU A 186 8.10 66.91 42.48
CA LEU A 186 7.10 67.72 41.77
C LEU A 186 5.81 67.92 42.57
N ASN A 187 5.68 67.35 43.76
CA ASN A 187 4.47 67.46 44.59
C ASN A 187 3.16 67.09 43.84
N ASN A 188 3.19 66.03 43.04
CA ASN A 188 2.13 65.59 42.11
C ASN A 188 1.89 66.57 40.93
N GLY A 189 2.92 67.34 40.58
CA GLY A 189 2.93 68.29 39.47
C GLY A 189 3.32 67.66 38.13
N VAL A 190 3.35 68.52 37.10
CA VAL A 190 3.72 68.14 35.73
C VAL A 190 5.19 68.47 35.48
N LEU A 191 5.91 67.51 34.91
CA LEU A 191 7.25 67.70 34.37
C LEU A 191 7.15 67.80 32.85
N ASN A 192 7.44 68.98 32.28
CA ASN A 192 7.55 69.17 30.84
C ASN A 192 9.04 69.38 30.47
N ASN A 193 9.67 68.36 29.91
CA ASN A 193 11.05 68.32 29.46
C ASN A 193 11.16 68.29 27.93
N ASP A 194 10.19 68.84 27.20
CA ASP A 194 10.15 68.77 25.74
C ASP A 194 11.32 69.53 25.08
N GLY A 195 12.26 68.81 24.45
CA GLY A 195 13.49 69.42 23.94
C GLY A 195 14.44 69.91 25.04
N GLY A 196 14.23 69.47 26.28
CA GLY A 196 15.02 69.81 27.45
C GLY A 196 15.97 68.70 27.90
N LEU A 197 16.80 68.99 28.89
CA LEU A 197 17.78 68.07 29.48
C LEU A 197 17.63 68.01 31.00
N ILE A 198 17.48 66.80 31.54
CA ILE A 198 17.67 66.46 32.94
C ILE A 198 18.75 65.39 33.00
N THR A 199 19.88 65.68 33.67
CA THR A 199 20.95 64.69 33.79
C THR A 199 21.66 64.74 35.13
N ALA A 200 22.04 63.56 35.64
CA ALA A 200 22.80 63.40 36.88
C ALA A 200 23.87 62.29 36.75
N PRO A 201 25.17 62.61 36.84
CA PRO A 201 26.21 61.58 36.89
C PRO A 201 26.17 60.77 38.20
N GLY A 202 25.59 61.32 39.27
CA GLY A 202 25.28 60.63 40.52
C GLY A 202 23.87 60.02 40.50
N GLN A 203 23.20 60.00 41.64
CA GLN A 203 21.82 59.51 41.76
C GLN A 203 20.83 60.53 41.18
N LEU A 204 19.95 60.07 40.28
CA LEU A 204 18.73 60.79 39.91
C LEU A 204 17.56 60.27 40.75
N LEU A 205 16.88 61.15 41.49
CA LEU A 205 15.64 60.85 42.21
C LEU A 205 14.52 61.71 41.66
N LEU A 206 13.48 61.08 41.15
CA LEU A 206 12.26 61.73 40.70
C LEU A 206 11.11 61.32 41.63
N LYS A 207 10.43 62.30 42.24
CA LYS A 207 9.39 62.05 43.25
C LYS A 207 8.10 62.76 42.88
N ASN A 208 6.98 62.10 43.19
CA ASN A 208 5.63 62.64 43.10
C ASN A 208 5.37 63.32 41.73
N LEU A 209 5.58 62.62 40.63
CA LEU A 209 5.25 63.10 39.28
C LEU A 209 3.80 62.70 38.96
N ASN A 210 2.99 63.61 38.42
CA ASN A 210 1.69 63.25 37.87
C ASN A 210 1.80 62.89 36.38
N ALA A 211 2.27 63.82 35.55
CA ALA A 211 2.49 63.58 34.12
C ALA A 211 3.89 64.05 33.72
N VAL A 212 4.53 63.27 32.84
CA VAL A 212 5.84 63.57 32.28
C VAL A 212 5.73 63.69 30.76
N SER A 213 6.04 64.87 30.23
CA SER A 213 6.29 65.08 28.80
C SER A 213 7.80 65.18 28.61
N ASN A 214 8.38 64.30 27.81
CA ASN A 214 9.81 64.25 27.49
C ASN A 214 10.02 64.25 25.97
N ARG A 215 9.18 64.95 25.21
CA ARG A 215 9.23 64.86 23.75
C ARG A 215 10.49 65.50 23.19
N SER A 216 11.27 64.76 22.41
CA SER A 216 12.58 65.22 21.93
C SER A 216 13.54 65.67 23.06
N GLY A 217 13.26 65.30 24.31
CA GLY A 217 14.05 65.65 25.48
C GLY A 217 14.89 64.47 25.98
N GLU A 218 15.74 64.72 26.96
CA GLU A 218 16.56 63.70 27.61
C GLU A 218 16.41 63.73 29.13
N ILE A 219 16.15 62.57 29.73
CA ILE A 219 16.22 62.31 31.17
C ILE A 219 17.25 61.19 31.37
N SER A 220 18.40 61.48 31.98
CA SER A 220 19.51 60.53 32.06
C SER A 220 20.23 60.47 33.41
N SER A 221 20.78 59.30 33.75
CA SER A 221 21.68 59.12 34.90
C SER A 221 22.72 58.02 34.67
N ALA A 222 23.92 58.19 35.22
CA ALA A 222 24.93 57.12 35.24
C ALA A 222 24.66 56.07 36.36
N ASN A 223 23.66 56.31 37.21
CA ASN A 223 23.16 55.35 38.20
C ASN A 223 21.74 54.92 37.87
N GLY A 224 21.27 53.89 38.55
CA GLY A 224 19.92 53.41 38.38
C GLY A 224 18.93 54.37 39.02
N PHE A 225 17.78 54.59 38.36
CA PHE A 225 16.73 55.42 38.92
C PHE A 225 15.34 54.87 38.62
N THR A 226 14.37 55.39 39.37
CA THR A 226 12.95 55.09 39.18
C THR A 226 12.25 56.33 38.63
N LEU A 227 11.45 56.13 37.58
CA LEU A 227 10.51 57.13 37.07
C LEU A 227 9.09 56.59 37.30
N THR A 228 8.34 57.27 38.17
CA THR A 228 6.95 56.90 38.50
C THR A 228 6.03 58.06 38.20
N ALA A 229 4.99 57.83 37.37
CA ALA A 229 4.03 58.85 36.96
C ALA A 229 2.67 58.22 36.56
N THR A 230 1.62 59.02 36.45
CA THR A 230 0.35 58.57 35.86
C THR A 230 0.49 58.31 34.35
N SER A 231 1.22 59.20 33.65
CA SER A 231 1.49 59.10 32.20
C SER A 231 2.90 59.60 31.85
N LEU A 232 3.46 59.00 30.79
CA LEU A 232 4.75 59.38 30.22
C LEU A 232 4.65 59.47 28.70
N ASP A 233 4.92 60.65 28.15
CA ASP A 233 5.11 60.89 26.71
C ASP A 233 6.59 61.10 26.40
N ASN A 234 7.26 60.02 25.98
CA ASN A 234 8.65 60.00 25.53
C ASN A 234 8.77 60.06 24.00
N THR A 235 7.81 60.69 23.29
CA THR A 235 7.84 60.74 21.82
C THR A 235 9.11 61.41 21.30
N ALA A 236 9.93 60.70 20.51
CA ALA A 236 11.24 61.14 20.06
C ALA A 236 12.23 61.53 21.18
N GLY A 237 11.91 61.22 22.43
CA GLY A 237 12.73 61.52 23.61
C GLY A 237 13.65 60.37 24.01
N SER A 238 14.45 60.60 25.04
CA SER A 238 15.37 59.62 25.62
C SER A 238 15.22 59.55 27.14
N VAL A 239 15.06 58.34 27.67
CA VAL A 239 15.15 58.01 29.10
C VAL A 239 16.25 56.97 29.28
N LEU A 240 17.37 57.36 29.91
CA LEU A 240 18.63 56.60 29.84
C LEU A 240 19.22 56.35 31.23
N SER A 241 19.65 55.12 31.50
CA SER A 241 20.33 54.74 32.75
C SER A 241 21.53 53.82 32.47
N ASP A 242 22.73 54.12 32.96
CA ASP A 242 23.88 53.20 32.82
C ASP A 242 23.76 51.94 33.73
N LYS A 243 22.77 51.92 34.63
CA LYS A 243 22.42 50.80 35.54
C LYS A 243 20.95 50.43 35.38
N ALA A 244 20.35 49.79 36.39
CA ALA A 244 18.94 49.39 36.36
C ALA A 244 17.99 50.60 36.28
N LEU A 245 17.05 50.56 35.34
CA LEU A 245 15.99 51.55 35.16
C LEU A 245 14.64 50.94 35.55
N ILE A 246 13.90 51.62 36.42
CA ILE A 246 12.53 51.21 36.75
C ILE A 246 11.55 52.27 36.29
N VAL A 247 10.60 51.88 35.46
CA VAL A 247 9.57 52.78 34.92
C VAL A 247 8.19 52.28 35.33
N ARG A 248 7.48 53.07 36.12
CA ARG A 248 6.13 52.75 36.61
C ARG A 248 5.16 53.80 36.11
N VAL A 249 4.27 53.42 35.21
CA VAL A 249 3.26 54.31 34.63
C VAL A 249 1.87 53.75 34.86
N ASP A 250 0.99 54.47 35.54
CA ASP A 250 -0.33 53.90 35.89
C ASP A 250 -1.25 53.73 34.68
N GLN A 251 -1.12 54.59 33.67
CA GLN A 251 -1.94 54.57 32.46
C GLN A 251 -1.09 54.31 31.21
N LEU A 252 -0.83 55.35 30.42
CA LEU A 252 -0.21 55.26 29.10
C LEU A 252 1.26 55.67 29.15
N LEU A 253 2.12 54.77 28.69
CA LEU A 253 3.49 55.06 28.31
C LEU A 253 3.57 55.15 26.78
N THR A 254 3.89 56.33 26.25
CA THR A 254 4.16 56.54 24.83
C THR A 254 5.65 56.69 24.61
N ASN A 255 6.27 55.73 23.92
CA ASN A 255 7.67 55.75 23.47
C ASN A 255 7.74 55.84 21.94
N LEU A 256 6.85 56.62 21.31
CA LEU A 256 6.77 56.74 19.85
C LEU A 256 8.05 57.35 19.28
N ARG A 257 8.82 56.59 18.47
CA ARG A 257 10.14 57.03 17.98
C ARG A 257 11.13 57.42 19.10
N GLY A 258 10.84 57.04 20.34
CA GLY A 258 11.64 57.36 21.52
C GLY A 258 12.60 56.24 21.87
N LEU A 259 13.48 56.53 22.84
CA LEU A 259 14.45 55.60 23.40
C LEU A 259 14.25 55.49 24.91
N VAL A 260 14.13 54.25 25.40
CA VAL A 260 14.22 53.91 26.82
C VAL A 260 15.31 52.85 26.95
N SER A 261 16.38 53.13 27.69
CA SER A 261 17.55 52.26 27.74
C SER A 261 18.19 52.16 29.13
N GLY A 262 18.65 50.96 29.48
CA GLY A 262 19.55 50.77 30.61
C GLY A 262 19.99 49.34 30.90
N ASN A 263 20.88 49.16 31.88
CA ASN A 263 21.43 47.85 32.26
C ASN A 263 20.48 47.11 33.25
N GLY A 264 19.39 46.59 32.70
CA GLY A 264 18.24 46.05 33.42
C GLY A 264 17.06 47.02 33.38
N ILE A 265 15.93 46.61 32.81
CA ILE A 265 14.71 47.43 32.76
C ILE A 265 13.56 46.66 33.40
N ASP A 266 12.88 47.29 34.36
CA ASP A 266 11.59 46.84 34.90
C ASP A 266 10.53 47.91 34.59
N LEU A 267 9.64 47.61 33.64
CA LEU A 267 8.62 48.52 33.14
C LEU A 267 7.23 47.99 33.45
N THR A 268 6.41 48.81 34.10
CA THR A 268 4.98 48.54 34.30
C THR A 268 4.11 49.64 33.70
N ALA A 269 3.11 49.29 32.91
CA ALA A 269 2.14 50.22 32.33
C ALA A 269 0.73 49.61 32.23
N ASN A 270 -0.33 50.41 32.10
CA ASN A 270 -1.60 49.87 31.62
C ASN A 270 -1.58 49.67 30.10
N GLU A 271 -1.06 50.66 29.37
CA GLU A 271 -0.91 50.65 27.92
C GLU A 271 0.51 51.11 27.55
N LEU A 272 1.14 50.42 26.60
CA LEU A 272 2.46 50.77 26.09
C LEU A 272 2.42 50.94 24.57
N ASN A 273 2.71 52.16 24.10
CA ASN A 273 2.92 52.45 22.68
C ASN A 273 4.40 52.68 22.40
N ASN A 274 5.10 51.64 21.95
CA ASN A 274 6.49 51.63 21.51
C ASN A 274 6.62 51.69 19.97
N ASN A 275 5.64 52.22 19.26
CA ASN A 275 5.67 52.22 17.80
C ASN A 275 6.87 53.01 17.27
N SER A 276 7.65 52.41 16.38
CA SER A 276 8.93 52.95 15.86
C SER A 276 9.93 53.38 16.95
N GLY A 277 9.70 53.02 18.21
CA GLY A 277 10.56 53.31 19.35
C GLY A 277 11.49 52.15 19.68
N SER A 278 12.40 52.39 20.62
CA SER A 278 13.33 51.40 21.14
C SER A 278 13.25 51.32 22.67
N LEU A 279 13.07 50.11 23.17
CA LEU A 279 13.19 49.72 24.56
C LEU A 279 14.31 48.68 24.65
N SER A 280 15.50 49.08 25.10
CA SER A 280 16.70 48.25 24.98
C SER A 280 17.43 48.10 26.30
N SER A 281 17.77 46.85 26.67
CA SER A 281 18.47 46.55 27.91
C SER A 281 19.77 45.76 27.74
N ASP A 282 20.85 46.21 28.39
CA ASP A 282 22.12 45.46 28.46
C ASP A 282 22.09 44.28 29.46
N ALA A 283 20.96 44.06 30.14
CA ALA A 283 20.74 42.93 31.03
C ALA A 283 19.35 42.33 30.76
N ASP A 284 18.54 42.06 31.79
CA ASP A 284 17.17 41.55 31.60
C ASP A 284 16.17 42.69 31.33
N LEU A 285 15.22 42.44 30.43
CA LEU A 285 14.08 43.31 30.13
C LEU A 285 12.79 42.67 30.65
N LEU A 286 12.18 43.28 31.67
CA LEU A 286 10.88 42.89 32.21
C LEU A 286 9.84 43.96 31.85
N VAL A 287 8.81 43.58 31.11
CA VAL A 287 7.71 44.45 30.69
C VAL A 287 6.38 43.86 31.12
N ASN A 288 5.69 44.53 32.04
CA ASN A 288 4.37 44.14 32.52
C ASN A 288 3.34 45.19 32.10
N VAL A 289 2.52 44.84 31.11
CA VAL A 289 1.41 45.66 30.63
C VAL A 289 0.09 44.98 30.96
N THR A 290 -0.88 45.69 31.52
CA THR A 290 -2.19 45.07 31.83
C THR A 290 -3.15 45.08 30.65
N GLY A 291 -2.96 46.01 29.70
CA GLY A 291 -3.71 46.13 28.45
C GLY A 291 -2.84 45.81 27.22
N GLN A 292 -2.94 46.63 26.17
CA GLN A 292 -2.25 46.42 24.91
C GLN A 292 -0.79 46.93 24.93
N LEU A 293 0.11 46.12 24.38
CA LEU A 293 1.47 46.53 24.03
C LEU A 293 1.59 46.62 22.51
N SER A 294 1.84 47.82 21.99
CA SER A 294 2.09 48.06 20.57
C SER A 294 3.56 48.38 20.35
N SER A 295 4.24 47.61 19.50
CA SER A 295 5.63 47.82 19.08
C SER A 295 5.75 47.75 17.55
N ARG A 296 4.78 48.33 16.83
CA ARG A 296 4.78 48.35 15.37
C ARG A 296 6.01 49.07 14.84
N SER A 297 6.77 48.40 13.97
CA SER A 297 8.07 48.90 13.46
C SER A 297 9.05 49.33 14.56
N GLY A 298 8.84 48.90 15.81
CA GLY A 298 9.64 49.24 16.98
C GLY A 298 10.48 48.06 17.45
N GLU A 299 11.24 48.29 18.52
CA GLU A 299 12.21 47.33 19.06
C GLU A 299 12.05 47.19 20.59
N LEU A 300 11.98 45.94 21.05
CA LEU A 300 12.14 45.52 22.44
C LEU A 300 13.29 44.50 22.49
N THR A 301 14.45 44.90 23.00
CA THR A 301 15.66 44.04 22.99
C THR A 301 16.34 43.95 24.34
N SER A 302 16.98 42.80 24.59
CA SER A 302 17.80 42.59 25.79
C SER A 302 19.01 41.68 25.53
N ALA A 303 20.14 41.98 26.19
CA ALA A 303 21.32 41.09 26.21
C ALA A 303 21.15 39.91 27.20
N GLY A 304 20.11 39.96 28.03
CA GLY A 304 19.71 38.91 28.95
C GLY A 304 18.43 38.20 28.49
N ASN A 305 17.47 38.09 29.41
CA ASN A 305 16.14 37.57 29.14
C ASN A 305 15.15 38.72 28.88
N THR A 306 14.23 38.51 27.96
CA THR A 306 13.06 39.38 27.76
C THR A 306 11.82 38.65 28.27
N THR A 307 11.15 39.20 29.29
CA THR A 307 9.85 38.71 29.77
C THR A 307 8.80 39.78 29.55
N LEU A 308 7.72 39.43 28.84
CA LEU A 308 6.64 40.34 28.50
C LEU A 308 5.30 39.72 28.87
N ASN A 309 4.55 40.42 29.72
CA ASN A 309 3.19 40.10 30.09
C ASN A 309 2.26 41.19 29.52
N ALA A 310 1.23 40.82 28.75
CA ALA A 310 0.25 41.76 28.21
C ALA A 310 -1.12 41.11 27.96
N LEU A 311 -2.16 41.94 27.77
CA LEU A 311 -3.44 41.45 27.27
C LEU A 311 -3.27 41.02 25.80
N SER A 312 -2.74 41.91 24.98
CA SER A 312 -2.42 41.69 23.57
C SER A 312 -1.08 42.32 23.19
N LEU A 313 -0.43 41.74 22.17
CA LEU A 313 0.84 42.21 21.64
C LEU A 313 0.70 42.47 20.13
N ASP A 314 0.96 43.71 19.72
CA ASP A 314 1.05 44.12 18.32
C ASP A 314 2.52 44.36 17.97
N ASN A 315 3.16 43.36 17.38
CA ASN A 315 4.55 43.38 16.92
C ASN A 315 4.63 43.47 15.38
N ALA A 316 3.63 44.03 14.71
CA ALA A 316 3.64 44.09 13.25
C ALA A 316 4.84 44.91 12.73
N ALA A 317 5.65 44.32 11.86
CA ALA A 317 6.93 44.85 11.37
C ALA A 317 7.95 45.23 12.47
N GLY A 318 7.73 44.81 13.72
CA GLY A 318 8.58 45.10 14.88
C GLY A 318 9.53 43.96 15.24
N GLN A 319 10.32 44.17 16.28
CA GLN A 319 11.25 43.19 16.83
C GLN A 319 11.07 43.07 18.35
N VAL A 320 10.87 41.84 18.83
CA VAL A 320 11.00 41.50 20.25
C VAL A 320 12.06 40.41 20.36
N MET A 321 13.21 40.73 20.95
CA MET A 321 14.35 39.82 21.01
C MET A 321 14.99 39.73 22.40
N ALA A 322 15.67 38.61 22.64
CA ALA A 322 16.51 38.37 23.80
C ALA A 322 17.76 37.57 23.39
N ASP A 323 18.95 37.91 23.88
CA ASP A 323 20.13 37.09 23.61
C ASP A 323 20.02 35.70 24.29
N ARG A 324 19.28 35.59 25.41
CA ARG A 324 19.07 34.34 26.14
C ARG A 324 17.67 33.79 25.91
N PHE A 325 16.71 34.14 26.75
CA PHE A 325 15.35 33.59 26.69
C PHE A 325 14.31 34.67 26.46
N LEU A 326 13.39 34.41 25.54
CA LEU A 326 12.19 35.22 25.32
C LEU A 326 10.98 34.49 25.92
N LYS A 327 10.34 35.10 26.90
CA LYS A 327 9.08 34.62 27.49
C LYS A 327 7.96 35.61 27.23
N LEU A 328 6.92 35.16 26.55
CA LEU A 328 5.70 35.94 26.31
C LEU A 328 4.51 35.27 27.01
N VAL A 329 3.86 35.98 27.91
CA VAL A 329 2.58 35.56 28.51
C VAL A 329 1.52 36.55 28.08
N ILE A 330 0.84 36.23 27.00
CA ILE A 330 -0.20 37.06 26.39
C ILE A 330 -1.54 36.40 26.66
N THR A 331 -2.55 37.15 27.05
CA THR A 331 -3.86 36.56 27.37
C THR A 331 -4.71 36.35 26.11
N GLU A 332 -4.61 37.27 25.16
CA GLU A 332 -5.37 37.25 23.90
C GLU A 332 -4.46 36.98 22.70
N THR A 333 -4.24 37.98 21.84
CA THR A 333 -3.65 37.83 20.51
C THR A 333 -2.23 38.37 20.46
N ILE A 334 -1.42 37.72 19.64
CA ILE A 334 -0.14 38.25 19.17
C ILE A 334 -0.27 38.49 17.66
N ASP A 335 -0.13 39.73 17.21
CA ASP A 335 0.07 40.09 15.80
C ASP A 335 1.58 40.22 15.53
N ASN A 336 2.17 39.24 14.87
CA ASN A 336 3.58 39.23 14.45
C ASN A 336 3.73 39.37 12.93
N GLN A 337 2.77 40.00 12.25
CA GLN A 337 2.84 40.20 10.80
C GLN A 337 4.09 40.96 10.38
N ALA A 338 4.91 40.35 9.51
CA ALA A 338 6.22 40.90 9.10
C ALA A 338 7.18 41.24 10.27
N GLY A 339 6.85 40.81 11.50
CA GLY A 339 7.63 41.04 12.70
C GLY A 339 8.58 39.89 13.02
N THR A 340 9.46 40.10 14.00
CA THR A 340 10.37 39.07 14.51
C THR A 340 10.19 38.89 16.02
N LEU A 341 9.98 37.64 16.45
CA LEU A 341 10.12 37.19 17.82
C LEU A 341 11.36 36.27 17.90
N GLY A 342 12.41 36.70 18.58
CA GLY A 342 13.73 36.07 18.49
C GLY A 342 14.39 35.77 19.84
N ALA A 343 15.08 34.64 19.96
CA ALA A 343 15.96 34.40 21.10
C ALA A 343 17.17 33.50 20.83
N GLY A 344 18.30 33.73 21.51
CA GLY A 344 19.49 32.90 21.35
C GLY A 344 19.39 31.51 21.99
N GLN A 345 18.81 31.37 23.18
CA GLN A 345 18.75 30.10 23.94
C GLN A 345 17.35 29.46 24.00
N GLY A 346 16.28 30.24 23.80
CA GLY A 346 14.94 29.67 23.65
C GLY A 346 13.80 30.66 23.74
N ILE A 347 12.64 30.24 23.26
CA ILE A 347 11.39 31.00 23.24
C ILE A 347 10.30 30.18 23.92
N ASP A 348 9.55 30.80 24.85
CA ASP A 348 8.34 30.25 25.48
C ASP A 348 7.20 31.25 25.34
N ILE A 349 6.17 30.88 24.55
CA ILE A 349 5.02 31.74 24.25
C ILE A 349 3.73 31.04 24.70
N GLY A 350 2.97 31.73 25.56
CA GLY A 350 1.57 31.43 25.83
C GLY A 350 0.66 32.54 25.31
N ALA A 351 -0.33 32.20 24.50
CA ALA A 351 -1.34 33.14 23.99
C ALA A 351 -2.67 32.43 23.64
N ALA A 352 -3.72 33.19 23.34
CA ALA A 352 -4.92 32.62 22.73
C ALA A 352 -4.68 32.33 21.24
N SER A 353 -4.07 33.25 20.51
CA SER A 353 -3.73 33.04 19.09
C SER A 353 -2.53 33.87 18.65
N LEU A 354 -1.82 33.37 17.64
CA LEU A 354 -0.68 34.04 17.01
C LEU A 354 -0.91 34.16 15.51
N ASP A 355 -0.88 35.39 15.01
CA ASP A 355 -0.81 35.69 13.58
C ASP A 355 0.64 35.98 13.17
N ASN A 356 1.25 35.05 12.44
CA ASN A 356 2.62 35.09 11.95
C ASN A 356 2.71 35.21 10.41
N ARG A 357 1.63 35.69 9.76
CA ARG A 357 1.59 35.83 8.30
C ARG A 357 2.48 36.98 7.77
N GLN A 358 2.48 37.20 6.46
CA GLN A 358 3.25 38.27 5.79
C GLN A 358 4.76 38.23 6.11
N SER A 359 5.37 37.05 6.02
CA SER A 359 6.79 36.84 6.38
C SER A 359 7.16 37.15 7.85
N GLY A 360 6.20 36.99 8.77
CA GLY A 360 6.48 36.98 10.21
C GLY A 360 7.44 35.85 10.58
N ALA A 361 8.31 36.10 11.56
CA ALA A 361 9.36 35.17 11.97
C ALA A 361 9.37 34.92 13.48
N LEU A 362 9.35 33.64 13.86
CA LEU A 362 9.76 33.15 15.17
C LEU A 362 11.07 32.37 15.00
N VAL A 363 12.16 32.83 15.62
CA VAL A 363 13.50 32.29 15.38
C VAL A 363 14.29 32.08 16.68
N THR A 364 14.83 30.88 16.87
CA THR A 364 15.75 30.62 17.98
C THR A 364 16.82 29.58 17.70
N ASP A 365 17.99 29.78 18.29
CA ASP A 365 19.09 28.82 18.31
C ASP A 365 18.91 27.72 19.38
N GLY A 366 17.88 27.82 20.23
CA GLY A 366 17.53 26.82 21.23
C GLY A 366 16.12 26.24 21.05
N GLN A 367 15.41 26.03 22.16
CA GLN A 367 14.06 25.45 22.16
C GLN A 367 12.99 26.49 21.81
N LEU A 368 12.00 26.12 21.00
CA LEU A 368 10.78 26.90 20.77
C LEU A 368 9.58 26.16 21.35
N THR A 369 8.93 26.74 22.35
CA THR A 369 7.65 26.25 22.90
C THR A 369 6.55 27.27 22.60
N LEU A 370 5.49 26.83 21.96
CA LEU A 370 4.33 27.66 21.62
C LEU A 370 3.06 26.96 22.09
N LYS A 371 2.37 27.56 23.07
CA LYS A 371 1.11 27.04 23.64
C LYS A 371 -0.02 28.01 23.37
N LEU A 372 -0.91 27.62 22.45
CA LEU A 372 -2.04 28.42 22.02
C LEU A 372 -3.36 27.70 22.32
N THR A 373 -4.31 28.40 22.92
CA THR A 373 -5.67 27.84 23.11
C THR A 373 -6.54 27.95 21.85
N GLY A 374 -6.09 28.70 20.85
CA GLY A 374 -6.77 28.99 19.59
C GLY A 374 -5.84 28.78 18.39
N ALA A 375 -5.82 29.72 17.43
CA ALA A 375 -5.18 29.53 16.14
C ALA A 375 -3.70 29.95 16.09
N LEU A 376 -2.91 29.17 15.36
CA LEU A 376 -1.62 29.58 14.78
C LEU A 376 -1.82 29.83 13.28
N ASP A 377 -1.73 31.08 12.85
CA ASP A 377 -1.75 31.45 11.44
C ASP A 377 -0.33 31.72 10.96
N ASN A 378 0.25 30.78 10.21
CA ASN A 378 1.60 30.85 9.66
C ASN A 378 1.61 30.93 8.13
N ARG A 379 0.52 31.40 7.52
CA ARG A 379 0.40 31.45 6.05
C ARG A 379 1.24 32.58 5.44
N ALA A 380 1.21 32.68 4.10
CA ALA A 380 1.77 33.83 3.36
C ALA A 380 3.25 34.15 3.72
N GLY A 381 4.10 33.12 3.70
CA GLY A 381 5.53 33.24 3.97
C GLY A 381 5.93 33.26 5.45
N GLY A 382 4.98 33.08 6.38
CA GLY A 382 5.29 32.94 7.81
C GLY A 382 6.31 31.83 8.10
N SER A 383 7.20 32.08 9.07
CA SER A 383 8.28 31.17 9.41
C SER A 383 8.45 30.93 10.92
N LEU A 384 8.45 29.66 11.32
CA LEU A 384 8.87 29.20 12.65
C LEU A 384 10.15 28.36 12.51
N GLN A 385 11.23 28.74 13.20
CA GLN A 385 12.53 28.09 13.10
C GLN A 385 13.21 27.92 14.47
N ALA A 386 13.64 26.69 14.77
CA ALA A 386 14.39 26.38 15.99
C ALA A 386 15.55 25.42 15.70
N LYS A 387 16.71 25.63 16.31
CA LYS A 387 17.78 24.61 16.28
C LYS A 387 17.59 23.51 17.34
N GLY A 388 16.92 23.82 18.44
CA GLY A 388 16.53 22.88 19.50
C GLY A 388 15.18 22.20 19.23
N LEU A 389 14.60 21.62 20.29
CA LEU A 389 13.25 21.06 20.29
C LEU A 389 12.24 22.15 19.89
N MET A 390 11.31 21.82 19.02
CA MET A 390 10.16 22.68 18.72
C MET A 390 8.89 21.94 19.15
N ASP A 391 8.16 22.50 20.12
CA ASP A 391 6.90 21.95 20.64
C ASP A 391 5.79 22.98 20.42
N LEU A 392 4.87 22.64 19.52
CA LEU A 392 3.77 23.49 19.08
C LEU A 392 2.44 22.88 19.51
N SER A 393 1.65 23.64 20.27
CA SER A 393 0.28 23.29 20.63
C SER A 393 -0.65 24.42 20.22
N SER A 394 -1.69 24.09 19.46
CA SER A 394 -2.73 25.01 19.01
C SER A 394 -4.04 24.27 18.85
N LYS A 395 -5.16 24.99 18.72
CA LYS A 395 -6.42 24.39 18.25
C LYS A 395 -6.40 24.14 16.73
N THR A 396 -5.93 25.12 15.97
CA THR A 396 -5.80 25.04 14.52
C THR A 396 -4.47 25.64 14.09
N LEU A 397 -3.79 24.99 13.14
CA LEU A 397 -2.54 25.45 12.57
C LEU A 397 -2.70 25.59 11.06
N ASP A 398 -2.63 26.82 10.56
CA ASP A 398 -2.64 27.12 9.12
C ASP A 398 -1.22 27.44 8.68
N ASN A 399 -0.59 26.51 7.95
CA ASN A 399 0.76 26.65 7.39
C ASN A 399 0.74 26.81 5.86
N ARG A 400 -0.36 27.28 5.27
CA ARG A 400 -0.47 27.39 3.81
C ARG A 400 0.55 28.36 3.23
N GLY A 401 1.47 27.84 2.41
CA GLY A 401 2.60 28.62 1.89
C GLY A 401 3.57 29.12 2.97
N GLY A 402 3.49 28.57 4.19
CA GLY A 402 4.36 28.87 5.32
C GLY A 402 5.46 27.83 5.50
N ARG A 403 6.34 28.08 6.48
CA ARG A 403 7.45 27.19 6.84
C ARG A 403 7.53 26.98 8.35
N ILE A 404 7.57 25.72 8.76
CA ILE A 404 7.88 25.28 10.13
C ILE A 404 9.09 24.33 10.04
N ALA A 405 10.20 24.66 10.69
CA ALA A 405 11.43 23.89 10.59
C ALA A 405 12.20 23.79 11.91
N ALA A 406 12.51 22.57 12.34
CA ALA A 406 13.37 22.29 13.49
C ALA A 406 14.64 21.53 13.09
N GLN A 407 15.82 21.90 13.62
CA GLN A 407 17.05 21.09 13.48
C GLN A 407 17.13 19.93 14.48
N ASN A 408 16.16 19.82 15.38
CA ASN A 408 16.02 18.72 16.31
C ASN A 408 14.67 17.99 16.08
N LEU A 409 13.99 17.57 17.15
CA LEU A 409 12.63 17.05 17.14
C LEU A 409 11.62 18.19 16.98
N LEU A 410 10.61 17.97 16.14
CA LEU A 410 9.40 18.80 16.04
C LEU A 410 8.21 18.00 16.52
N ILE A 411 7.47 18.55 17.48
CA ILE A 411 6.21 18.00 17.99
C ILE A 411 5.10 19.01 17.69
N VAL A 412 4.00 18.53 17.10
CA VAL A 412 2.82 19.33 16.81
C VAL A 412 1.59 18.66 17.39
N HIS A 413 0.86 19.39 18.24
CA HIS A 413 -0.43 19.01 18.78
C HIS A 413 -1.49 20.01 18.27
N SER A 414 -2.45 19.54 17.48
CA SER A 414 -3.52 20.40 16.93
C SER A 414 -4.76 19.61 16.54
N ASP A 415 -5.97 20.17 16.67
CA ASP A 415 -7.17 19.51 16.15
C ASP A 415 -7.10 19.45 14.61
N SER A 416 -6.56 20.50 13.99
CA SER A 416 -6.39 20.56 12.54
C SER A 416 -5.11 21.26 12.12
N VAL A 417 -4.49 20.72 11.07
CA VAL A 417 -3.33 21.30 10.38
C VAL A 417 -3.63 21.40 8.89
N ASP A 418 -3.58 22.62 8.34
CA ASP A 418 -3.62 22.87 6.90
C ASP A 418 -2.19 23.22 6.43
N ASN A 419 -1.53 22.26 5.78
CA ASN A 419 -0.18 22.40 5.24
C ASN A 419 -0.17 22.49 3.70
N ARG A 420 -1.29 22.86 3.06
CA ARG A 420 -1.36 22.95 1.59
C ARG A 420 -0.38 23.99 1.05
N GLY A 421 0.54 23.56 0.19
CA GLY A 421 1.63 24.39 -0.34
C GLY A 421 2.63 24.88 0.71
N GLY A 422 2.53 24.42 1.96
CA GLY A 422 3.44 24.72 3.07
C GLY A 422 4.53 23.67 3.24
N SER A 423 5.47 23.95 4.15
CA SER A 423 6.53 23.01 4.52
C SER A 423 6.63 22.84 6.03
N ILE A 424 6.58 21.58 6.49
CA ILE A 424 6.86 21.15 7.86
C ILE A 424 8.06 20.21 7.83
N ARG A 425 9.14 20.55 8.53
CA ARG A 425 10.41 19.80 8.46
C ARG A 425 11.09 19.63 9.81
N ALA A 426 11.72 18.47 9.99
CA ALA A 426 12.56 18.20 11.16
C ALA A 426 13.78 17.34 10.81
N GLU A 427 14.90 17.59 11.50
CA GLU A 427 16.16 16.88 11.26
C GLU A 427 16.37 15.66 12.17
N LYS A 428 15.83 15.65 13.40
CA LYS A 428 16.00 14.54 14.37
C LYS A 428 14.73 13.76 14.69
N GLY A 429 13.58 14.17 14.14
CA GLY A 429 12.32 13.43 14.26
C GLY A 429 11.13 14.36 14.11
N LEU A 430 10.00 13.81 13.69
CA LEU A 430 8.75 14.54 13.55
C LEU A 430 7.61 13.74 14.19
N GLN A 431 6.88 14.37 15.10
CA GLN A 431 5.70 13.80 15.73
C GLN A 431 4.51 14.74 15.51
N LEU A 432 3.48 14.22 14.85
CA LEU A 432 2.26 14.94 14.52
C LEU A 432 1.09 14.24 15.23
N PHE A 433 0.59 14.86 16.29
CA PHE A 433 -0.62 14.45 16.99
C PHE A 433 -1.75 15.39 16.52
N VAL A 434 -2.38 15.01 15.42
CA VAL A 434 -3.27 15.89 14.66
C VAL A 434 -4.53 15.15 14.22
N ASP A 435 -5.71 15.59 14.65
CA ASP A 435 -6.95 14.89 14.28
C ASP A 435 -7.21 14.93 12.78
N ALA A 436 -7.10 16.11 12.15
CA ALA A 436 -7.26 16.29 10.70
C ALA A 436 -6.05 17.02 10.08
N LEU A 437 -5.30 16.33 9.23
CA LEU A 437 -4.13 16.85 8.53
C LEU A 437 -4.38 16.94 7.03
N ASP A 438 -4.38 18.17 6.48
CA ASP A 438 -4.40 18.43 5.04
C ASP A 438 -3.00 18.79 4.55
N ASN A 439 -2.34 17.84 3.90
CA ASN A 439 -1.05 18.00 3.22
C ASN A 439 -1.21 17.96 1.68
N SER A 440 -2.42 18.23 1.18
CA SER A 440 -2.73 18.09 -0.24
C SER A 440 -2.19 19.24 -1.10
N GLN A 441 -2.30 19.09 -2.42
CA GLN A 441 -2.14 20.17 -3.40
C GLN A 441 -3.49 20.67 -3.95
N THR A 442 -4.61 20.35 -3.27
CA THR A 442 -5.96 20.62 -3.81
C THR A 442 -6.19 22.12 -3.98
N GLY A 443 -6.45 22.53 -5.23
CA GLY A 443 -6.66 23.94 -5.60
C GLY A 443 -5.39 24.78 -5.77
N LEU A 444 -4.20 24.15 -5.77
CA LEU A 444 -2.90 24.83 -5.88
C LEU A 444 -2.13 24.43 -7.16
N SER A 445 -1.17 25.25 -7.58
CA SER A 445 -0.30 24.93 -8.72
C SER A 445 0.65 23.77 -8.40
N ALA A 446 1.18 23.10 -9.43
CA ALA A 446 2.13 21.99 -9.26
C ALA A 446 3.41 22.34 -8.49
N SER A 447 3.74 23.63 -8.37
CA SER A 447 4.89 24.13 -7.59
C SER A 447 4.60 24.32 -6.10
N GLN A 448 3.33 24.26 -5.69
CA GLN A 448 2.84 24.56 -4.34
C GLN A 448 2.25 23.30 -3.69
N LYS A 449 3.08 22.26 -3.57
CA LYS A 449 2.69 21.00 -2.92
C LYS A 449 2.87 21.11 -1.41
N GLY A 450 1.95 20.50 -0.66
CA GLY A 450 2.19 20.24 0.76
C GLY A 450 3.41 19.33 0.92
N LEU A 451 4.37 19.76 1.74
CA LEU A 451 5.58 19.01 2.05
C LEU A 451 5.71 18.79 3.55
N ILE A 452 5.71 17.53 3.95
CA ILE A 452 6.08 17.10 5.29
C ILE A 452 7.28 16.16 5.17
N ASN A 453 8.41 16.50 5.81
CA ASN A 453 9.64 15.73 5.70
C ASN A 453 10.42 15.64 7.00
N SER A 454 10.72 14.42 7.44
CA SER A 454 11.66 14.14 8.53
C SER A 454 12.94 13.51 7.99
N ASN A 455 14.11 14.03 8.37
CA ASN A 455 15.41 13.37 8.11
C ASN A 455 15.73 12.27 9.14
N ALA A 456 14.77 11.95 10.01
CA ALA A 456 14.78 10.81 10.92
C ALA A 456 13.42 10.09 10.87
N GLY A 457 12.90 9.61 12.01
CA GLY A 457 11.57 9.00 12.08
C GLY A 457 10.43 10.02 11.95
N LEU A 458 9.27 9.54 11.51
CA LEU A 458 8.02 10.30 11.44
C LEU A 458 6.90 9.49 12.08
N GLU A 459 6.21 10.09 13.04
CA GLU A 459 5.00 9.56 13.66
C GLU A 459 3.84 10.51 13.37
N LEU A 460 2.75 9.96 12.83
CA LEU A 460 1.48 10.66 12.64
C LEU A 460 0.38 9.87 13.32
N VAL A 461 -0.29 10.51 14.27
CA VAL A 461 -1.47 9.97 14.96
C VAL A 461 -2.62 10.94 14.78
N GLY A 462 -3.76 10.45 14.28
CA GLY A 462 -4.90 11.30 13.93
C GLY A 462 -6.14 10.52 13.51
N THR A 463 -7.13 11.22 12.97
CA THR A 463 -8.35 10.60 12.40
C THR A 463 -8.34 10.64 10.87
N HIS A 464 -7.80 11.70 10.27
CA HIS A 464 -7.83 11.92 8.84
C HIS A 464 -6.51 12.51 8.31
N LEU A 465 -6.00 11.91 7.23
CA LEU A 465 -4.88 12.42 6.45
C LEU A 465 -5.33 12.64 4.99
N ASP A 466 -5.32 13.88 4.52
CA ASP A 466 -5.38 14.18 3.09
C ASP A 466 -3.96 14.49 2.58
N ASN A 467 -3.38 13.57 1.83
CA ASN A 467 -2.09 13.70 1.16
C ASN A 467 -2.24 13.69 -0.37
N GLN A 468 -3.41 14.01 -0.91
CA GLN A 468 -3.63 14.00 -2.36
C GLN A 468 -2.70 14.97 -3.08
N ASN A 469 -1.92 14.48 -4.05
CA ASN A 469 -0.85 15.22 -4.73
C ASN A 469 0.25 15.81 -3.81
N GLY A 470 0.22 15.46 -2.52
CA GLY A 470 1.15 15.90 -1.49
C GLY A 470 2.35 14.98 -1.34
N LEU A 471 3.31 15.42 -0.52
CA LEU A 471 4.51 14.66 -0.17
C LEU A 471 4.63 14.51 1.35
N LEU A 472 4.64 13.27 1.82
CA LEU A 472 4.88 12.88 3.22
C LEU A 472 6.05 11.89 3.26
N ASN A 473 7.21 12.34 3.75
CA ASN A 473 8.47 11.57 3.68
C ASN A 473 9.16 11.43 5.05
N ALA A 474 9.80 10.29 5.27
CA ALA A 474 10.71 10.04 6.39
C ALA A 474 11.99 9.32 5.92
N ALA A 475 13.15 9.73 6.43
CA ALA A 475 14.40 8.99 6.20
C ALA A 475 14.53 7.76 7.14
N GLY A 476 13.87 7.79 8.29
CA GLY A 476 13.80 6.69 9.26
C GLY A 476 12.44 6.01 9.27
N LEU A 477 12.14 5.29 10.36
CA LEU A 477 10.87 4.60 10.57
C LEU A 477 9.69 5.58 10.40
N MET A 478 8.71 5.20 9.58
CA MET A 478 7.45 5.91 9.45
C MET A 478 6.34 5.12 10.15
N GLN A 479 5.65 5.78 11.09
CA GLN A 479 4.48 5.25 11.78
C GLN A 479 3.27 6.11 11.46
N LEU A 480 2.24 5.52 10.87
CA LEU A 480 0.98 6.19 10.56
C LEU A 480 -0.13 5.49 11.30
N GLN A 481 -0.89 6.22 12.11
CA GLN A 481 -2.07 5.73 12.79
C GLN A 481 -3.23 6.69 12.57
N VAL A 482 -4.06 6.39 11.58
CA VAL A 482 -5.21 7.22 11.19
C VAL A 482 -6.43 6.37 10.81
N ASP A 483 -7.64 6.89 11.00
CA ASP A 483 -8.85 6.17 10.58
C ASP A 483 -9.03 6.20 9.06
N SER A 484 -8.63 7.29 8.42
CA SER A 484 -8.74 7.46 6.97
C SER A 484 -7.55 8.20 6.40
N ALA A 485 -7.08 7.75 5.22
CA ALA A 485 -6.06 8.46 4.46
C ALA A 485 -6.42 8.50 2.97
N LEU A 486 -6.36 9.71 2.40
CA LEU A 486 -6.49 9.97 0.97
C LEU A 486 -5.10 10.28 0.42
N ASN A 487 -4.59 9.48 -0.50
CA ASN A 487 -3.26 9.68 -1.10
C ASN A 487 -3.32 9.66 -2.63
N GLY A 488 -4.45 10.06 -3.22
CA GLY A 488 -4.62 10.07 -4.66
C GLY A 488 -3.56 10.93 -5.36
N SER A 489 -2.80 10.36 -6.29
CA SER A 489 -1.63 11.00 -6.94
C SER A 489 -0.58 11.58 -5.98
N GLY A 490 -0.68 11.27 -4.69
CA GLY A 490 0.23 11.70 -3.63
C GLY A 490 1.31 10.67 -3.37
N ARG A 491 2.28 11.02 -2.53
CA ARG A 491 3.35 10.12 -2.13
C ARG A 491 3.57 10.12 -0.63
N ILE A 492 3.47 8.93 -0.04
CA ILE A 492 3.81 8.62 1.35
C ILE A 492 4.99 7.65 1.30
N ALA A 493 6.16 8.06 1.78
CA ALA A 493 7.37 7.26 1.63
C ALA A 493 8.30 7.24 2.84
N SER A 494 8.87 6.06 3.13
CA SER A 494 9.98 5.88 4.07
C SER A 494 11.24 5.36 3.38
N GLN A 495 12.41 5.88 3.75
CA GLN A 495 13.71 5.28 3.39
C GLN A 495 14.13 4.13 4.32
N ALA A 496 13.34 3.85 5.36
CA ALA A 496 13.48 2.70 6.23
C ALA A 496 12.15 1.90 6.24
N ASP A 497 11.81 1.30 7.37
CA ASP A 497 10.56 0.56 7.53
C ASP A 497 9.36 1.50 7.67
N MET A 498 8.19 1.03 7.25
CA MET A 498 6.91 1.72 7.40
C MET A 498 5.89 0.81 8.08
N VAL A 499 5.25 1.33 9.12
CA VAL A 499 4.11 0.72 9.81
C VAL A 499 2.92 1.65 9.66
N ALA A 500 1.96 1.26 8.82
CA ALA A 500 0.77 2.02 8.52
C ALA A 500 -0.47 1.30 9.05
N ASN A 501 -1.05 1.81 10.13
CA ASN A 501 -2.34 1.40 10.64
C ASN A 501 -3.39 2.41 10.16
N ILE A 502 -4.07 2.06 9.06
CA ILE A 502 -5.00 2.93 8.35
C ILE A 502 -6.31 2.19 8.15
N ALA A 503 -7.39 2.58 8.83
CA ALA A 503 -8.64 1.82 8.72
C ALA A 503 -9.22 1.86 7.30
N ASN A 504 -9.19 3.01 6.62
CA ASN A 504 -9.61 3.14 5.22
C ASN A 504 -8.58 3.93 4.41
N LEU A 505 -7.97 3.27 3.42
CA LEU A 505 -6.91 3.84 2.62
C LEU A 505 -7.33 3.97 1.15
N THR A 506 -7.39 5.20 0.63
CA THR A 506 -7.58 5.50 -0.79
C THR A 506 -6.24 5.88 -1.43
N GLN A 507 -5.72 5.01 -2.29
CA GLN A 507 -4.40 5.09 -2.94
C GLN A 507 -4.47 5.24 -4.46
N GLN A 508 -5.58 5.77 -4.98
CA GLN A 508 -5.81 5.85 -6.42
C GLN A 508 -4.74 6.69 -7.14
N GLY A 509 -3.91 6.05 -7.97
CA GLY A 509 -2.78 6.69 -8.65
C GLY A 509 -1.67 7.22 -7.72
N GLY A 510 -1.75 6.92 -6.42
CA GLY A 510 -0.79 7.34 -5.41
C GLY A 510 0.32 6.32 -5.16
N GLU A 511 1.30 6.71 -4.35
CA GLU A 511 2.39 5.84 -3.90
C GLU A 511 2.43 5.75 -2.37
N LEU A 512 2.35 4.53 -1.84
CA LEU A 512 2.67 4.17 -0.47
C LEU A 512 3.87 3.22 -0.47
N VAL A 513 5.07 3.74 -0.21
CA VAL A 513 6.32 2.98 -0.45
C VAL A 513 7.33 3.01 0.68
N ALA A 514 8.04 1.90 0.89
CA ALA A 514 9.16 1.82 1.85
C ALA A 514 10.43 1.22 1.20
N GLN A 515 11.60 1.79 1.49
CA GLN A 515 12.89 1.14 1.18
C GLN A 515 13.29 0.07 2.24
N GLY A 516 12.50 -0.07 3.29
CA GLY A 516 12.55 -1.15 4.25
C GLY A 516 11.36 -2.10 4.10
N ASN A 517 10.92 -2.67 5.22
CA ASN A 517 9.68 -3.44 5.28
C ASN A 517 8.47 -2.49 5.29
N LEU A 518 7.36 -2.89 4.65
CA LEU A 518 6.10 -2.17 4.74
C LEU A 518 5.04 -3.09 5.35
N THR A 519 4.47 -2.68 6.48
CA THR A 519 3.29 -3.32 7.08
C THR A 519 2.11 -2.37 7.00
N LEU A 520 1.06 -2.78 6.31
CA LEU A 520 -0.21 -2.07 6.21
C LEU A 520 -1.31 -2.87 6.91
N THR A 521 -1.97 -2.29 7.90
CA THR A 521 -3.11 -2.89 8.59
C THR A 521 -4.35 -2.02 8.44
N GLY A 522 -5.53 -2.60 8.19
CA GLY A 522 -6.74 -1.81 7.94
C GLY A 522 -8.01 -2.60 7.66
N LYS A 523 -9.08 -1.88 7.31
CA LYS A 523 -10.35 -2.47 6.84
C LYS A 523 -10.42 -2.46 5.33
N THR A 524 -10.16 -1.31 4.70
CA THR A 524 -10.26 -1.15 3.25
C THR A 524 -8.98 -0.57 2.66
N LEU A 525 -8.55 -1.13 1.53
CA LEU A 525 -7.52 -0.58 0.66
C LEU A 525 -8.10 -0.45 -0.75
N ASP A 526 -8.22 0.79 -1.22
CA ASP A 526 -8.54 1.12 -2.61
C ASP A 526 -7.27 1.54 -3.32
N ASN A 527 -6.60 0.60 -3.99
CA ASN A 527 -5.35 0.80 -4.73
C ASN A 527 -5.58 0.87 -6.24
N GLN A 528 -6.72 1.42 -6.67
CA GLN A 528 -7.10 1.44 -8.09
C GLN A 528 -6.33 2.47 -8.92
N ALA A 529 -6.63 2.52 -10.22
CA ALA A 529 -6.21 3.59 -11.14
C ALA A 529 -4.69 3.83 -11.19
N GLY A 530 -3.88 2.77 -11.12
CA GLY A 530 -2.43 2.86 -11.12
C GLY A 530 -1.79 3.15 -9.77
N GLY A 531 -2.52 2.95 -8.67
CA GLY A 531 -1.97 3.03 -7.31
C GLY A 531 -0.87 2.00 -7.06
N LEU A 532 0.12 2.38 -6.25
CA LEU A 532 1.25 1.55 -5.85
C LEU A 532 1.33 1.44 -4.32
N VAL A 533 1.26 0.21 -3.81
CA VAL A 533 1.72 -0.12 -2.45
C VAL A 533 2.94 -1.03 -2.58
N GLY A 534 4.11 -0.50 -2.22
CA GLY A 534 5.39 -1.11 -2.58
C GLY A 534 6.42 -1.16 -1.46
N SER A 535 7.28 -2.17 -1.46
CA SER A 535 8.48 -2.17 -0.61
C SER A 535 9.70 -2.77 -1.32
N THR A 536 10.91 -2.41 -0.89
CA THR A 536 12.13 -3.10 -1.37
C THR A 536 12.51 -4.28 -0.48
N LYS A 537 11.95 -4.40 0.73
CA LYS A 537 12.05 -5.61 1.57
C LYS A 537 10.70 -6.32 1.63
N ALA A 538 10.25 -6.84 2.78
CA ALA A 538 8.99 -7.55 2.87
C ALA A 538 7.79 -6.58 2.87
N LEU A 539 6.74 -6.95 2.13
CA LEU A 539 5.44 -6.30 2.13
C LEU A 539 4.44 -7.20 2.88
N LYS A 540 3.88 -6.70 3.97
CA LYS A 540 2.78 -7.35 4.69
C LYS A 540 1.53 -6.47 4.61
N ILE A 541 0.43 -7.03 4.13
CA ILE A 541 -0.88 -6.37 4.07
C ILE A 541 -1.87 -7.21 4.87
N ASP A 542 -2.39 -6.64 5.94
CA ASP A 542 -3.42 -7.23 6.80
C ASP A 542 -4.66 -6.33 6.74
N VAL A 543 -5.42 -6.49 5.66
CA VAL A 543 -6.54 -5.60 5.30
C VAL A 543 -7.74 -6.46 4.91
N THR A 544 -8.91 -6.14 5.47
CA THR A 544 -10.12 -6.95 5.27
C THR A 544 -10.56 -7.02 3.81
N ASP A 545 -10.70 -5.87 3.14
CA ASP A 545 -11.12 -5.78 1.74
C ASP A 545 -10.11 -4.96 0.93
N ILE A 546 -9.51 -5.60 -0.07
CA ILE A 546 -8.47 -5.03 -0.91
C ILE A 546 -9.00 -4.94 -2.35
N ASP A 547 -9.15 -3.72 -2.85
CA ASP A 547 -9.42 -3.43 -4.26
C ASP A 547 -8.12 -2.99 -4.94
N ASN A 548 -7.52 -3.90 -5.71
CA ASN A 548 -6.28 -3.69 -6.46
C ASN A 548 -6.53 -3.66 -7.98
N LYS A 549 -7.74 -3.31 -8.42
CA LYS A 549 -8.04 -3.25 -9.86
C LYS A 549 -7.16 -2.22 -10.57
N ALA A 550 -6.42 -2.67 -11.59
CA ALA A 550 -5.44 -1.85 -12.30
C ALA A 550 -4.39 -1.17 -11.38
N GLY A 551 -4.20 -1.68 -10.17
CA GLY A 551 -3.18 -1.27 -9.21
C GLY A 551 -1.99 -2.22 -9.15
N GLU A 552 -1.00 -1.87 -8.34
CA GLU A 552 0.16 -2.72 -8.07
C GLU A 552 0.44 -2.83 -6.56
N LEU A 553 0.52 -4.08 -6.08
CA LEU A 553 1.06 -4.44 -4.76
C LEU A 553 2.37 -5.19 -5.01
N SER A 554 3.52 -4.62 -4.63
CA SER A 554 4.80 -5.22 -5.02
C SER A 554 5.92 -5.16 -3.99
N SER A 555 6.78 -6.17 -4.03
CA SER A 555 7.98 -6.26 -3.21
C SER A 555 9.14 -6.93 -3.95
N GLN A 556 10.36 -6.47 -3.70
CA GLN A 556 11.58 -7.15 -4.19
C GLN A 556 11.91 -8.44 -3.39
N ILE A 557 11.28 -8.66 -2.24
CA ILE A 557 11.41 -9.85 -1.39
C ILE A 557 10.06 -10.58 -1.33
N GLY A 558 9.34 -10.56 -0.21
CA GLY A 558 8.12 -11.34 0.00
C GLY A 558 6.90 -10.45 0.09
N VAL A 559 5.76 -10.95 -0.40
CA VAL A 559 4.44 -10.33 -0.23
C VAL A 559 3.56 -11.30 0.54
N ASP A 560 3.09 -10.88 1.71
CA ASP A 560 2.10 -11.61 2.51
C ASP A 560 0.81 -10.78 2.59
N ILE A 561 -0.30 -11.34 2.09
CA ILE A 561 -1.62 -10.71 2.15
C ILE A 561 -2.57 -11.55 2.99
N ILE A 562 -3.19 -10.91 3.97
CA ILE A 562 -4.20 -11.49 4.86
C ILE A 562 -5.46 -10.64 4.74
N GLY A 563 -6.61 -11.26 4.47
CA GLY A 563 -7.87 -10.53 4.28
C GLY A 563 -9.07 -11.42 3.97
N GLN A 564 -10.23 -10.79 3.78
CA GLN A 564 -11.46 -11.46 3.34
C GLN A 564 -11.58 -11.45 1.82
N THR A 565 -11.32 -10.31 1.18
CA THR A 565 -11.39 -10.16 -0.27
C THR A 565 -10.13 -9.51 -0.82
N LEU A 566 -9.58 -10.11 -1.88
CA LEU A 566 -8.58 -9.47 -2.75
C LEU A 566 -9.14 -9.42 -4.17
N ASP A 567 -9.44 -8.23 -4.67
CA ASP A 567 -9.82 -8.01 -6.06
C ASP A 567 -8.64 -7.46 -6.87
N ASN A 568 -7.97 -8.35 -7.58
CA ASN A 568 -6.82 -8.08 -8.44
C ASN A 568 -7.22 -8.03 -9.93
N SER A 569 -8.49 -7.72 -10.23
CA SER A 569 -9.01 -7.81 -11.59
C SER A 569 -8.56 -6.67 -12.51
N ASN A 570 -8.91 -6.76 -13.80
CA ASN A 570 -8.77 -5.66 -14.77
C ASN A 570 -7.34 -5.12 -14.92
N GLY A 571 -6.35 -6.02 -14.90
CA GLY A 571 -4.93 -5.66 -14.99
C GLY A 571 -4.25 -5.32 -13.66
N GLY A 572 -4.89 -5.63 -12.53
CA GLY A 572 -4.25 -5.57 -11.21
C GLY A 572 -3.04 -6.50 -11.12
N LYS A 573 -2.04 -6.09 -10.33
CA LYS A 573 -0.80 -6.84 -10.15
C LYS A 573 -0.47 -7.04 -8.67
N VAL A 574 -0.12 -8.28 -8.32
CA VAL A 574 0.54 -8.61 -7.05
C VAL A 574 1.84 -9.34 -7.36
N LEU A 575 2.97 -8.71 -7.04
CA LEU A 575 4.30 -9.14 -7.47
C LEU A 575 5.23 -9.32 -6.27
N ALA A 576 5.72 -10.55 -6.07
CA ALA A 576 6.75 -10.85 -5.08
C ALA A 576 8.07 -11.27 -5.76
N GLY A 577 9.20 -10.72 -5.32
CA GLY A 577 10.52 -11.17 -5.78
C GLY A 577 10.94 -12.56 -5.26
N THR A 578 10.27 -13.05 -4.22
CA THR A 578 10.49 -14.34 -3.57
C THR A 578 9.15 -15.06 -3.29
N ALA A 579 8.66 -15.10 -2.05
CA ALA A 579 7.39 -15.76 -1.73
C ALA A 579 6.20 -14.81 -1.87
N LEU A 580 5.16 -15.26 -2.57
CA LEU A 580 3.81 -14.67 -2.53
C LEU A 580 2.91 -15.57 -1.65
N GLY A 581 2.61 -15.10 -0.44
CA GLY A 581 1.71 -15.74 0.51
C GLY A 581 0.35 -15.04 0.54
N LEU A 582 -0.72 -15.79 0.28
CA LEU A 582 -2.09 -15.29 0.31
C LEU A 582 -2.89 -16.13 1.29
N THR A 583 -3.39 -15.51 2.36
CA THR A 583 -4.36 -16.08 3.29
C THR A 583 -5.62 -15.24 3.20
N VAL A 584 -6.41 -15.50 2.15
CA VAL A 584 -7.53 -14.64 1.75
C VAL A 584 -8.76 -15.48 1.44
N ALA A 585 -9.90 -15.18 2.09
CA ALA A 585 -11.10 -15.99 1.93
C ALA A 585 -11.58 -16.05 0.46
N ARG A 586 -11.57 -14.93 -0.26
CA ARG A 586 -11.87 -14.88 -1.70
C ARG A 586 -10.86 -14.06 -2.48
N VAL A 587 -10.17 -14.70 -3.41
CA VAL A 587 -9.29 -14.03 -4.37
C VAL A 587 -9.97 -13.94 -5.73
N ILE A 588 -10.08 -12.73 -6.26
CA ILE A 588 -10.63 -12.41 -7.57
C ILE A 588 -9.49 -11.92 -8.44
N ASN A 589 -9.10 -12.69 -9.42
CA ASN A 589 -8.01 -12.39 -10.34
C ASN A 589 -8.53 -12.46 -11.78
N LEU A 590 -9.52 -11.63 -12.10
CA LEU A 590 -10.21 -11.67 -13.40
C LEU A 590 -9.55 -10.74 -14.42
N ASN A 591 -9.86 -10.93 -15.70
CA ASN A 591 -9.61 -9.94 -16.76
C ASN A 591 -8.16 -9.38 -16.76
N LYS A 592 -7.16 -10.22 -17.00
CA LYS A 592 -5.73 -9.86 -17.01
C LYS A 592 -5.12 -9.54 -15.63
N GLY A 593 -5.79 -9.90 -14.54
CA GLY A 593 -5.15 -9.90 -13.22
C GLY A 593 -3.91 -10.80 -13.18
N LEU A 594 -2.86 -10.34 -12.49
CA LEU A 594 -1.59 -11.06 -12.36
C LEU A 594 -1.19 -11.24 -10.90
N LEU A 595 -1.00 -12.49 -10.50
CA LEU A 595 -0.41 -12.90 -9.23
C LEU A 595 0.90 -13.64 -9.55
N PHE A 596 2.03 -13.10 -9.10
CA PHE A 596 3.35 -13.61 -9.44
C PHE A 596 4.31 -13.65 -8.25
N GLY A 597 5.05 -14.75 -8.11
CA GLY A 597 6.14 -14.91 -7.15
C GLY A 597 7.18 -15.93 -7.60
N ASN A 598 8.29 -16.09 -6.87
CA ASN A 598 9.12 -17.28 -7.04
C ASN A 598 8.35 -18.49 -6.53
N THR A 599 7.86 -18.46 -5.29
CA THR A 599 6.90 -19.46 -4.77
C THR A 599 5.57 -18.78 -4.56
N LEU A 600 4.47 -19.47 -4.84
CA LEU A 600 3.13 -18.95 -4.64
C LEU A 600 2.34 -19.91 -3.74
N ARG A 601 1.85 -19.42 -2.61
CA ARG A 601 0.93 -20.16 -1.73
C ARG A 601 -0.36 -19.38 -1.55
N LEU A 602 -1.47 -20.01 -1.88
CA LEU A 602 -2.82 -19.49 -1.66
C LEU A 602 -3.58 -20.43 -0.73
N ASP A 603 -4.11 -19.88 0.36
CA ASP A 603 -5.02 -20.53 1.30
C ASP A 603 -6.30 -19.67 1.41
N GLY A 604 -7.46 -20.25 1.12
CA GLY A 604 -8.72 -19.51 1.07
C GLY A 604 -9.98 -20.38 0.90
N ALA A 605 -11.11 -19.73 0.66
CA ALA A 605 -12.38 -20.42 0.41
C ALA A 605 -12.71 -20.49 -1.10
N ARG A 606 -12.31 -19.49 -1.89
CA ARG A 606 -12.62 -19.40 -3.32
C ARG A 606 -11.55 -18.65 -4.09
N LEU A 607 -11.24 -19.14 -5.29
CA LEU A 607 -10.40 -18.45 -6.27
C LEU A 607 -11.18 -18.28 -7.58
N ASP A 608 -11.36 -17.03 -8.01
CA ASP A 608 -11.94 -16.66 -9.30
C ASP A 608 -10.82 -16.13 -10.22
N ASN A 609 -10.24 -16.99 -11.06
CA ASN A 609 -9.12 -16.69 -11.97
C ASN A 609 -9.52 -16.66 -13.46
N ALA A 610 -10.80 -16.43 -13.77
CA ALA A 610 -11.23 -16.42 -15.17
C ALA A 610 -10.56 -15.28 -15.98
N GLY A 611 -9.82 -15.65 -17.03
CA GLY A 611 -9.03 -14.73 -17.84
C GLY A 611 -7.84 -14.06 -17.12
N GLY A 612 -7.45 -14.56 -15.93
CA GLY A 612 -6.28 -14.09 -15.17
C GLY A 612 -5.11 -15.07 -15.20
N THR A 613 -4.01 -14.64 -14.58
CA THR A 613 -2.77 -15.42 -14.48
C THR A 613 -2.29 -15.53 -13.04
N LEU A 614 -2.09 -16.76 -12.57
CA LEU A 614 -1.24 -17.11 -11.44
C LEU A 614 0.02 -17.76 -12.01
N ALA A 615 1.20 -17.22 -11.70
CA ALA A 615 2.46 -17.74 -12.20
C ALA A 615 3.55 -17.79 -11.12
N SER A 616 4.39 -18.81 -11.18
CA SER A 616 5.51 -18.98 -10.23
C SER A 616 6.75 -19.58 -10.88
N GLN A 617 7.93 -19.17 -10.44
CA GLN A 617 9.22 -19.70 -10.91
C GLN A 617 9.66 -21.00 -10.19
N LYS A 618 9.04 -21.28 -9.04
CA LYS A 618 9.21 -22.47 -8.20
C LYS A 618 7.82 -22.98 -7.85
N ASP A 619 7.67 -23.68 -6.73
CA ASP A 619 6.43 -24.36 -6.39
C ASP A 619 5.25 -23.40 -6.23
N MET A 620 4.10 -23.84 -6.75
CA MET A 620 2.79 -23.25 -6.55
C MET A 620 1.89 -24.21 -5.78
N SER A 621 1.30 -23.73 -4.69
CA SER A 621 0.31 -24.45 -3.90
C SER A 621 -0.94 -23.60 -3.75
N ILE A 622 -2.07 -24.16 -4.18
CA ILE A 622 -3.39 -23.53 -4.10
C ILE A 622 -4.26 -24.49 -3.28
N ASP A 623 -4.67 -24.05 -2.11
CA ASP A 623 -5.59 -24.74 -1.23
C ASP A 623 -6.83 -23.87 -1.05
N VAL A 624 -7.94 -24.26 -1.68
CA VAL A 624 -9.23 -23.58 -1.50
C VAL A 624 -10.28 -24.56 -1.00
N SER A 625 -10.97 -24.21 0.07
CA SER A 625 -12.01 -25.10 0.63
C SER A 625 -13.27 -25.20 -0.23
N GLY A 626 -13.42 -24.33 -1.24
CA GLY A 626 -14.59 -24.20 -2.12
C GLY A 626 -14.22 -24.28 -3.60
N ALA A 627 -14.83 -23.42 -4.41
CA ALA A 627 -14.66 -23.45 -5.86
C ALA A 627 -13.36 -22.76 -6.31
N LEU A 628 -12.70 -23.37 -7.29
CA LEU A 628 -11.65 -22.77 -8.11
C LEU A 628 -12.19 -22.61 -9.53
N ASP A 629 -12.36 -21.37 -9.99
CA ASP A 629 -12.68 -21.05 -11.37
C ASP A 629 -11.42 -20.57 -12.10
N ASN A 630 -10.97 -21.32 -13.10
CA ASN A 630 -9.87 -20.99 -14.01
C ASN A 630 -10.34 -20.92 -15.47
N SER A 631 -11.61 -20.57 -15.72
CA SER A 631 -12.13 -20.49 -17.08
C SER A 631 -11.37 -19.47 -17.94
N GLY A 632 -10.73 -19.92 -19.02
CA GLY A 632 -9.87 -19.07 -19.86
C GLY A 632 -8.65 -18.48 -19.14
N GLY A 633 -8.35 -18.93 -17.92
CA GLY A 633 -7.24 -18.46 -17.10
C GLY A 633 -5.99 -19.36 -17.19
N LEU A 634 -4.91 -18.91 -16.56
CA LEU A 634 -3.62 -19.61 -16.50
C LEU A 634 -3.15 -19.80 -15.06
N LEU A 635 -2.87 -21.05 -14.68
CA LEU A 635 -2.07 -21.43 -13.52
C LEU A 635 -0.79 -22.08 -14.03
N SER A 636 0.37 -21.45 -13.84
CA SER A 636 1.65 -21.98 -14.35
C SER A 636 2.76 -21.97 -13.30
N SER A 637 3.42 -23.11 -13.11
CA SER A 637 4.62 -23.22 -12.27
C SER A 637 5.80 -23.76 -13.07
N GLU A 638 6.97 -23.12 -12.95
CA GLU A 638 8.23 -23.65 -13.47
C GLU A 638 8.84 -24.74 -12.56
N ALA A 639 8.14 -25.16 -11.50
CA ALA A 639 8.45 -26.33 -10.69
C ALA A 639 7.17 -27.15 -10.42
N GLY A 640 6.85 -27.51 -9.18
CA GLY A 640 5.65 -28.28 -8.85
C GLY A 640 4.39 -27.42 -8.71
N LEU A 641 3.24 -27.96 -9.14
CA LEU A 641 1.92 -27.34 -8.94
C LEU A 641 1.01 -28.29 -8.17
N THR A 642 0.50 -27.85 -7.02
CA THR A 642 -0.52 -28.55 -6.23
C THR A 642 -1.79 -27.71 -6.14
N VAL A 643 -2.93 -28.32 -6.48
CA VAL A 643 -4.25 -27.71 -6.41
C VAL A 643 -5.19 -28.60 -5.60
N ASN A 644 -5.71 -28.07 -4.49
CA ASN A 644 -6.78 -28.66 -3.70
C ASN A 644 -8.01 -27.75 -3.78
N ALA A 645 -9.16 -28.30 -4.15
CA ALA A 645 -10.42 -27.56 -4.25
C ALA A 645 -11.65 -28.42 -3.95
N ALA A 646 -12.80 -27.82 -3.63
CA ALA A 646 -14.07 -28.55 -3.63
C ALA A 646 -14.52 -28.86 -5.07
N SER A 647 -14.37 -27.90 -5.98
CA SER A 647 -14.66 -28.06 -7.42
C SER A 647 -13.68 -27.23 -8.23
N LEU A 648 -13.33 -27.71 -9.43
CA LEU A 648 -12.44 -27.01 -10.35
C LEU A 648 -13.11 -26.84 -11.71
N GLN A 649 -13.34 -25.59 -12.11
CA GLN A 649 -13.68 -25.22 -13.48
C GLN A 649 -12.40 -24.80 -14.19
N ASN A 650 -12.03 -25.48 -15.26
CA ASN A 650 -10.88 -25.18 -16.11
C ASN A 650 -11.28 -25.09 -17.59
N ALA A 651 -12.52 -24.66 -17.88
CA ALA A 651 -13.00 -24.60 -19.25
C ALA A 651 -12.22 -23.55 -20.07
N ALA A 652 -11.64 -23.95 -21.20
CA ALA A 652 -10.70 -23.15 -21.99
C ALA A 652 -9.48 -22.59 -21.21
N GLY A 653 -9.25 -23.05 -19.98
CA GLY A 653 -8.14 -22.64 -19.11
C GLY A 653 -6.94 -23.57 -19.21
N SER A 654 -5.85 -23.20 -18.55
CA SER A 654 -4.62 -23.99 -18.49
C SER A 654 -4.08 -24.11 -17.08
N LEU A 655 -3.83 -25.35 -16.64
CA LEU A 655 -2.97 -25.71 -15.52
C LEU A 655 -1.71 -26.36 -16.07
N SER A 656 -0.54 -25.77 -15.79
CA SER A 656 0.74 -26.28 -16.27
C SER A 656 1.84 -26.27 -15.21
N SER A 657 2.70 -27.28 -15.25
CA SER A 657 3.91 -27.34 -14.41
C SER A 657 5.11 -27.99 -15.11
N ALA A 658 6.31 -27.54 -14.78
CA ALA A 658 7.55 -28.16 -15.29
C ALA A 658 7.95 -29.42 -14.51
N ASP A 659 7.56 -29.50 -13.23
CA ASP A 659 7.69 -30.69 -12.38
C ASP A 659 6.30 -31.26 -12.04
N ALA A 660 6.15 -32.07 -11.00
CA ALA A 660 4.93 -32.77 -10.66
C ALA A 660 3.68 -31.85 -10.56
N LEU A 661 2.59 -32.30 -11.18
CA LEU A 661 1.27 -31.69 -11.09
C LEU A 661 0.32 -32.58 -10.30
N SER A 662 -0.17 -32.08 -9.17
CA SER A 662 -1.16 -32.75 -8.33
C SER A 662 -2.45 -31.94 -8.28
N VAL A 663 -3.56 -32.51 -8.72
CA VAL A 663 -4.89 -31.90 -8.67
C VAL A 663 -5.83 -32.80 -7.88
N THR A 664 -6.39 -32.28 -6.79
CA THR A 664 -7.35 -32.99 -5.95
C THR A 664 -8.62 -32.16 -5.82
N THR A 665 -9.75 -32.71 -6.26
CA THR A 665 -11.07 -32.13 -6.02
C THR A 665 -11.98 -33.09 -5.27
N THR A 666 -12.71 -32.60 -4.26
CA THR A 666 -13.73 -33.44 -3.58
C THR A 666 -15.02 -33.57 -4.40
N GLY A 667 -15.21 -32.69 -5.39
CA GLY A 667 -16.33 -32.65 -6.32
C GLY A 667 -15.89 -32.74 -7.77
N ALA A 668 -16.63 -32.07 -8.66
CA ALA A 668 -16.41 -32.09 -10.10
C ALA A 668 -15.14 -31.33 -10.53
N LEU A 669 -14.44 -31.92 -11.50
CA LEU A 669 -13.41 -31.26 -12.29
C LEU A 669 -13.92 -31.13 -13.74
N GLU A 670 -14.07 -29.91 -14.21
CA GLU A 670 -14.56 -29.56 -15.53
C GLU A 670 -13.42 -28.98 -16.38
N ASN A 671 -12.97 -29.72 -17.39
CA ASN A 671 -11.82 -29.39 -18.24
C ASN A 671 -12.22 -29.27 -19.73
N GLN A 672 -13.44 -28.80 -20.03
CA GLN A 672 -13.92 -28.73 -21.42
C GLN A 672 -13.12 -27.68 -22.20
N ALA A 673 -12.55 -28.07 -23.34
CA ALA A 673 -11.59 -27.26 -24.11
C ALA A 673 -10.37 -26.74 -23.30
N GLY A 674 -10.16 -27.26 -22.08
CA GLY A 674 -9.09 -26.87 -21.17
C GLY A 674 -7.86 -27.77 -21.29
N SER A 675 -6.80 -27.38 -20.59
CA SER A 675 -5.54 -28.13 -20.54
C SER A 675 -5.06 -28.30 -19.10
N VAL A 676 -4.72 -29.53 -18.72
CA VAL A 676 -4.00 -29.88 -17.48
C VAL A 676 -2.77 -30.68 -17.90
N THR A 677 -1.59 -30.06 -17.84
CA THR A 677 -0.37 -30.62 -18.43
C THR A 677 0.86 -30.47 -17.55
N THR A 678 1.78 -31.44 -17.62
CA THR A 678 3.06 -31.36 -16.89
C THR A 678 4.20 -32.01 -17.66
N ASP A 679 5.40 -31.48 -17.49
CA ASP A 679 6.66 -32.05 -17.98
C ASP A 679 7.19 -33.22 -17.12
N ALA A 680 6.51 -33.54 -16.02
CA ALA A 680 6.80 -34.66 -15.14
C ALA A 680 5.55 -35.52 -14.85
N THR A 681 5.33 -35.91 -13.60
CA THR A 681 4.23 -36.79 -13.17
C THR A 681 2.93 -36.01 -13.01
N LEU A 682 1.83 -36.53 -13.59
CA LEU A 682 0.47 -36.00 -13.38
C LEU A 682 -0.29 -36.90 -12.42
N THR A 683 -0.76 -36.37 -11.29
CA THR A 683 -1.72 -37.04 -10.40
C THR A 683 -3.01 -36.24 -10.32
N LEU A 684 -4.14 -36.85 -10.67
CA LEU A 684 -5.46 -36.22 -10.65
C LEU A 684 -6.43 -37.09 -9.86
N THR A 685 -7.08 -36.51 -8.85
CA THR A 685 -8.15 -37.14 -8.08
C THR A 685 -9.39 -36.26 -8.08
N SER A 686 -10.55 -36.78 -8.47
CA SER A 686 -11.82 -36.04 -8.45
C SER A 686 -13.04 -36.91 -8.17
N ALA A 687 -14.20 -36.34 -7.84
CA ALA A 687 -15.45 -37.12 -7.75
C ALA A 687 -16.08 -37.38 -9.13
N SER A 688 -15.89 -36.46 -10.07
CA SER A 688 -16.22 -36.63 -11.48
C SER A 688 -15.27 -35.79 -12.33
N LEU A 689 -15.08 -36.19 -13.59
CA LEU A 689 -14.17 -35.56 -14.52
C LEU A 689 -14.85 -35.41 -15.87
N ASP A 690 -15.01 -34.18 -16.33
CA ASP A 690 -15.41 -33.89 -17.70
C ASP A 690 -14.21 -33.30 -18.44
N ASN A 691 -13.66 -34.05 -19.39
CA ASN A 691 -12.56 -33.69 -20.27
C ASN A 691 -13.02 -33.66 -21.74
N SER A 692 -14.30 -33.38 -21.97
CA SER A 692 -14.89 -33.33 -23.30
C SER A 692 -14.50 -32.05 -24.08
N GLN A 693 -15.02 -31.88 -25.29
CA GLN A 693 -14.82 -30.68 -26.13
C GLN A 693 -13.33 -30.34 -26.36
N ALA A 694 -12.55 -31.33 -26.80
CA ALA A 694 -11.10 -31.21 -26.97
C ALA A 694 -10.28 -30.89 -25.69
N GLY A 695 -10.83 -31.22 -24.51
CA GLY A 695 -10.09 -31.18 -23.25
C GLY A 695 -8.82 -32.05 -23.27
N LYS A 696 -7.76 -31.59 -22.61
CA LYS A 696 -6.44 -32.26 -22.59
C LYS A 696 -5.94 -32.49 -21.17
N LEU A 697 -5.59 -33.74 -20.88
CA LEU A 697 -4.87 -34.20 -19.69
C LEU A 697 -3.58 -34.89 -20.17
N ALA A 698 -2.40 -34.34 -19.87
CA ALA A 698 -1.15 -34.94 -20.32
C ALA A 698 0.03 -34.79 -19.34
N GLY A 699 0.75 -35.89 -19.10
CA GLY A 699 2.04 -35.89 -18.40
C GLY A 699 3.14 -36.44 -19.30
N LYS A 700 4.33 -35.83 -19.28
CA LYS A 700 5.52 -36.44 -19.90
C LYS A 700 6.05 -37.61 -19.08
N GLY A 701 5.84 -37.61 -17.77
CA GLY A 701 6.08 -38.73 -16.86
C GLY A 701 4.82 -39.57 -16.61
N ALA A 702 4.86 -40.37 -15.54
CA ALA A 702 3.75 -41.23 -15.17
C ALA A 702 2.48 -40.41 -14.90
N THR A 703 1.35 -40.88 -15.41
CA THR A 703 0.04 -40.24 -15.22
C THR A 703 -0.87 -41.16 -14.42
N ARG A 704 -1.42 -40.66 -13.32
CA ARG A 704 -2.44 -41.34 -12.51
C ARG A 704 -3.70 -40.51 -12.42
N VAL A 705 -4.82 -41.08 -12.86
CA VAL A 705 -6.15 -40.47 -12.79
C VAL A 705 -7.06 -41.36 -11.95
N THR A 706 -7.63 -40.83 -10.88
CA THR A 706 -8.59 -41.50 -10.01
C THR A 706 -9.85 -40.65 -9.94
N THR A 707 -10.96 -41.10 -10.52
CA THR A 707 -12.20 -40.32 -10.58
C THR A 707 -13.45 -41.19 -10.46
N GLY A 708 -14.62 -40.57 -10.33
CA GLY A 708 -15.90 -41.24 -10.52
C GLY A 708 -16.26 -41.32 -12.00
N ASN A 709 -17.35 -40.68 -12.41
CA ASN A 709 -17.71 -40.63 -13.83
C ASN A 709 -16.68 -39.80 -14.61
N PHE A 710 -16.19 -40.35 -15.71
CA PHE A 710 -15.21 -39.72 -16.58
C PHE A 710 -15.77 -39.59 -18.00
N ASP A 711 -16.01 -38.35 -18.42
CA ASP A 711 -16.30 -38.01 -19.82
C ASP A 711 -15.02 -37.54 -20.51
N ASN A 712 -14.58 -38.27 -21.53
CA ASN A 712 -13.46 -37.95 -22.41
C ASN A 712 -13.90 -37.91 -23.88
N SER A 713 -15.18 -37.58 -24.12
CA SER A 713 -15.77 -37.57 -25.45
C SER A 713 -15.45 -36.31 -26.26
N GLN A 714 -15.93 -36.23 -27.50
CA GLN A 714 -15.86 -35.01 -28.32
C GLN A 714 -14.42 -34.48 -28.47
N GLY A 715 -13.48 -35.36 -28.82
CA GLY A 715 -12.06 -35.02 -28.99
C GLY A 715 -11.24 -34.92 -27.70
N GLY A 716 -11.81 -35.28 -26.55
CA GLY A 716 -11.10 -35.34 -25.26
C GLY A 716 -9.87 -36.24 -25.29
N ARG A 717 -8.83 -35.86 -24.55
CA ARG A 717 -7.53 -36.56 -24.53
C ARG A 717 -7.01 -36.77 -23.12
N LEU A 718 -6.76 -38.03 -22.76
CA LEU A 718 -5.95 -38.44 -21.61
C LEU A 718 -4.71 -39.18 -22.12
N THR A 719 -3.54 -38.57 -21.98
CA THR A 719 -2.29 -39.12 -22.54
C THR A 719 -1.14 -39.13 -21.53
N SER A 720 -0.27 -40.13 -21.62
CA SER A 720 1.02 -40.15 -20.92
C SER A 720 2.16 -40.47 -21.88
N SER A 721 3.28 -39.76 -21.80
CA SER A 721 4.54 -40.16 -22.47
C SER A 721 5.34 -41.21 -21.69
N ASP A 722 4.79 -41.71 -20.58
CA ASP A 722 5.29 -42.81 -19.75
C ASP A 722 4.11 -43.80 -19.55
N THR A 723 3.89 -44.27 -18.32
CA THR A 723 2.82 -45.15 -17.88
C THR A 723 1.55 -44.38 -17.55
N LEU A 724 0.39 -44.98 -17.82
CA LEU A 724 -0.92 -44.43 -17.47
C LEU A 724 -1.69 -45.40 -16.57
N GLN A 725 -2.10 -44.92 -15.40
CA GLN A 725 -3.02 -45.59 -14.50
C GLN A 725 -4.34 -44.83 -14.43
N LEU A 726 -5.44 -45.48 -14.82
CA LEU A 726 -6.78 -44.94 -14.78
C LEU A 726 -7.66 -45.79 -13.84
N THR A 727 -8.22 -45.16 -12.82
CA THR A 727 -9.26 -45.74 -11.96
C THR A 727 -10.48 -44.85 -12.06
N ALA A 728 -11.58 -45.37 -12.60
CA ALA A 728 -12.80 -44.59 -12.82
C ALA A 728 -14.08 -45.38 -12.56
N GLY A 729 -15.20 -44.68 -12.40
CA GLY A 729 -16.54 -45.25 -12.47
C GLY A 729 -16.91 -45.60 -13.92
N LYS A 730 -17.86 -44.88 -14.51
CA LYS A 730 -18.19 -44.98 -15.93
C LYS A 730 -17.24 -44.11 -16.75
N VAL A 731 -16.65 -44.67 -17.81
CA VAL A 731 -15.84 -43.93 -18.78
C VAL A 731 -16.57 -43.79 -20.11
N ILE A 732 -16.69 -42.56 -20.60
CA ILE A 732 -17.21 -42.21 -21.92
C ILE A 732 -16.04 -41.69 -22.76
N ASN A 733 -15.53 -42.47 -23.70
CA ASN A 733 -14.42 -42.10 -24.59
C ASN A 733 -14.87 -41.99 -26.06
N GLN A 734 -16.07 -41.46 -26.28
CA GLN A 734 -16.72 -41.48 -27.58
C GLN A 734 -16.27 -40.34 -28.51
N SER A 735 -16.67 -40.39 -29.79
CA SER A 735 -16.60 -39.26 -30.73
C SER A 735 -15.19 -38.63 -30.81
N ALA A 736 -14.21 -39.42 -31.26
CA ALA A 736 -12.79 -39.05 -31.32
C ALA A 736 -12.12 -38.81 -29.95
N GLY A 737 -12.70 -39.34 -28.86
CA GLY A 737 -12.04 -39.42 -27.56
C GLY A 737 -10.81 -40.33 -27.61
N ARG A 738 -9.77 -40.00 -26.85
CA ARG A 738 -8.50 -40.74 -26.83
C ARG A 738 -7.93 -40.91 -25.43
N ILE A 739 -7.66 -42.15 -25.06
CA ILE A 739 -6.92 -42.53 -23.85
C ILE A 739 -5.67 -43.32 -24.30
N ALA A 740 -4.46 -42.81 -24.03
CA ALA A 740 -3.25 -43.45 -24.54
C ALA A 740 -2.01 -43.31 -23.64
N SER A 741 -1.07 -44.24 -23.77
CA SER A 741 0.24 -44.17 -23.10
C SER A 741 1.41 -44.66 -23.97
N ALA A 742 2.60 -44.11 -23.75
CA ALA A 742 3.81 -44.57 -24.42
C ALA A 742 4.38 -45.87 -23.79
N LEU A 743 4.22 -46.05 -22.48
CA LEU A 743 4.51 -47.30 -21.78
C LEU A 743 3.19 -47.97 -21.36
N THR A 744 3.19 -48.74 -20.29
CA THR A 744 2.03 -49.56 -19.90
C THR A 744 0.81 -48.70 -19.55
N LEU A 745 -0.35 -49.11 -20.05
CA LEU A 745 -1.65 -48.57 -19.68
C LEU A 745 -2.38 -49.58 -18.79
N THR A 746 -2.76 -49.17 -17.57
CA THR A 746 -3.64 -49.96 -16.70
C THR A 746 -4.91 -49.17 -16.41
N ALA A 747 -6.06 -49.72 -16.76
CA ALA A 747 -7.37 -49.14 -16.48
C ALA A 747 -8.22 -50.10 -15.66
N SER A 748 -8.80 -49.62 -14.56
CA SER A 748 -9.84 -50.31 -13.79
C SER A 748 -11.07 -49.42 -13.75
N VAL A 749 -12.14 -49.84 -14.43
CA VAL A 749 -13.37 -49.05 -14.60
C VAL A 749 -14.60 -49.91 -14.43
N THR A 750 -15.78 -49.32 -14.25
CA THR A 750 -17.04 -50.09 -14.10
C THR A 750 -17.79 -50.31 -15.41
N SER A 751 -17.52 -49.46 -16.42
CA SER A 751 -18.00 -49.61 -17.79
C SER A 751 -17.19 -48.70 -18.71
N LEU A 752 -17.00 -49.12 -19.97
CA LEU A 752 -16.29 -48.32 -20.97
C LEU A 752 -17.14 -48.19 -22.24
N ASP A 753 -17.53 -46.97 -22.55
CA ASP A 753 -18.16 -46.58 -23.81
C ASP A 753 -17.13 -45.90 -24.73
N GLN A 754 -16.66 -46.63 -25.74
CA GLN A 754 -15.52 -46.33 -26.61
C GLN A 754 -15.97 -46.07 -28.07
N GLN A 755 -17.21 -45.64 -28.27
CA GLN A 755 -17.77 -45.46 -29.61
C GLN A 755 -17.01 -44.43 -30.45
N GLY A 756 -16.33 -44.89 -31.50
CA GLY A 756 -15.53 -44.04 -32.38
C GLY A 756 -14.32 -43.37 -31.70
N GLY A 757 -13.83 -43.92 -30.58
CA GLY A 757 -12.65 -43.43 -29.88
C GLY A 757 -11.48 -44.42 -29.87
N GLU A 758 -10.40 -44.02 -29.21
CA GLU A 758 -9.12 -44.76 -29.14
C GLU A 758 -8.72 -45.07 -27.69
N LEU A 759 -8.41 -46.34 -27.39
CA LEU A 759 -7.72 -46.76 -26.18
C LEU A 759 -6.51 -47.62 -26.55
N PHE A 760 -5.30 -47.12 -26.34
CA PHE A 760 -4.11 -47.89 -26.70
C PHE A 760 -2.88 -47.59 -25.84
N SER A 761 -1.95 -48.53 -25.84
CA SER A 761 -0.59 -48.37 -25.31
C SER A 761 0.40 -48.63 -26.43
N ASN A 762 1.57 -47.99 -26.42
CA ASN A 762 2.68 -48.40 -27.30
C ASN A 762 3.44 -49.64 -26.76
N THR A 763 3.03 -50.20 -25.62
CA THR A 763 3.53 -51.44 -25.02
C THR A 763 2.37 -52.36 -24.64
N SER A 764 2.05 -52.48 -23.34
CA SER A 764 1.00 -53.35 -22.80
C SER A 764 -0.21 -52.56 -22.31
N LEU A 765 -1.40 -53.14 -22.48
CA LEU A 765 -2.69 -52.61 -22.02
C LEU A 765 -3.39 -53.65 -21.13
N SER A 766 -3.69 -53.28 -19.88
CA SER A 766 -4.56 -54.04 -18.98
C SER A 766 -5.84 -53.26 -18.71
N LEU A 767 -6.99 -53.81 -19.09
CA LEU A 767 -8.32 -53.25 -18.85
C LEU A 767 -9.13 -54.21 -17.98
N ASP A 768 -9.53 -53.75 -16.79
CA ASP A 768 -10.45 -54.44 -15.90
C ASP A 768 -11.79 -53.69 -15.86
N LEU A 769 -12.89 -54.35 -16.23
CA LEU A 769 -14.23 -53.74 -16.23
C LEU A 769 -15.05 -54.05 -14.98
N ASN A 770 -14.50 -54.79 -14.00
CA ASN A 770 -15.20 -55.10 -12.75
C ASN A 770 -16.61 -55.71 -12.97
N ASN A 771 -16.75 -56.59 -13.98
CA ASN A 771 -18.00 -57.20 -14.47
C ASN A 771 -18.94 -56.25 -15.25
N GLY A 772 -18.38 -55.17 -15.79
CA GLY A 772 -19.06 -54.20 -16.64
C GLY A 772 -19.15 -54.56 -18.12
N HIS A 773 -19.82 -53.69 -18.88
CA HIS A 773 -19.92 -53.77 -20.34
C HIS A 773 -18.83 -52.94 -21.04
N LEU A 774 -18.30 -53.50 -22.13
CA LEU A 774 -17.41 -52.82 -23.07
C LEU A 774 -18.17 -52.53 -24.36
N ASN A 775 -18.31 -51.25 -24.72
CA ASN A 775 -18.82 -50.84 -26.02
C ASN A 775 -17.70 -50.21 -26.85
N ASN A 776 -17.14 -50.96 -27.79
CA ASN A 776 -16.08 -50.53 -28.71
C ASN A 776 -16.60 -50.36 -30.16
N GLN A 777 -17.87 -49.98 -30.35
CA GLN A 777 -18.41 -49.82 -31.70
C GLN A 777 -17.67 -48.73 -32.48
N GLY A 778 -17.13 -49.06 -33.66
CA GLY A 778 -16.31 -48.13 -34.45
C GLY A 778 -15.04 -47.64 -33.77
N GLY A 779 -14.69 -48.18 -32.60
CA GLY A 779 -13.55 -47.77 -31.78
C GLY A 779 -12.31 -48.64 -31.99
N LEU A 780 -11.19 -48.21 -31.40
CA LEU A 780 -9.91 -48.92 -31.43
C LEU A 780 -9.44 -49.25 -30.01
N ILE A 781 -9.17 -50.53 -29.78
CA ILE A 781 -8.42 -51.03 -28.62
C ILE A 781 -7.19 -51.77 -29.14
N ASN A 782 -6.00 -51.24 -28.85
CA ASN A 782 -4.76 -51.81 -29.37
C ASN A 782 -3.63 -51.87 -28.32
N ALA A 783 -2.89 -52.97 -28.33
CA ALA A 783 -1.62 -53.08 -27.62
C ALA A 783 -0.61 -53.91 -28.44
N PRO A 784 0.52 -53.33 -28.86
CA PRO A 784 1.53 -54.05 -29.63
C PRO A 784 2.26 -55.11 -28.79
N ASP A 785 2.19 -55.05 -27.45
CA ASP A 785 2.66 -56.13 -26.57
C ASP A 785 1.46 -56.86 -25.93
N VAL A 786 1.38 -56.98 -24.60
CA VAL A 786 0.30 -57.74 -23.93
C VAL A 786 -0.99 -56.93 -23.91
N LEU A 787 -2.08 -57.53 -24.39
CA LEU A 787 -3.45 -57.07 -24.15
C LEU A 787 -4.11 -57.97 -23.11
N LEU A 788 -4.55 -57.40 -21.99
CA LEU A 788 -5.20 -58.13 -20.91
C LEU A 788 -6.57 -57.52 -20.63
N LEU A 789 -7.62 -58.28 -20.92
CA LEU A 789 -9.02 -57.89 -20.70
C LEU A 789 -9.59 -58.74 -19.56
N LYS A 790 -9.99 -58.10 -18.45
CA LYS A 790 -10.44 -58.76 -17.22
C LYS A 790 -11.88 -58.40 -16.87
N ASN A 791 -12.60 -59.37 -16.32
CA ASN A 791 -13.93 -59.21 -15.70
C ASN A 791 -14.90 -58.44 -16.61
N LEU A 792 -15.12 -58.92 -17.83
CA LEU A 792 -16.07 -58.32 -18.78
C LEU A 792 -17.37 -59.13 -18.76
N ASN A 793 -18.51 -58.43 -18.72
CA ASN A 793 -19.82 -59.07 -18.90
C ASN A 793 -20.09 -59.28 -20.40
N GLY A 794 -20.27 -58.20 -21.16
CA GLY A 794 -20.51 -58.26 -22.60
C GLY A 794 -19.65 -57.27 -23.37
N VAL A 795 -19.32 -57.63 -24.61
CA VAL A 795 -18.50 -56.81 -25.52
C VAL A 795 -19.26 -56.55 -26.81
N ALA A 796 -19.51 -55.28 -27.09
CA ALA A 796 -19.95 -54.80 -28.39
C ALA A 796 -18.74 -54.26 -29.16
N ASN A 797 -18.37 -54.89 -30.28
CA ASN A 797 -17.23 -54.51 -31.13
C ASN A 797 -17.67 -54.24 -32.57
N GLN A 798 -18.91 -53.80 -32.80
CA GLN A 798 -19.41 -53.63 -34.16
C GLN A 798 -18.65 -52.55 -34.91
N ASN A 799 -18.11 -52.86 -36.09
CA ASN A 799 -17.23 -51.97 -36.86
C ASN A 799 -15.96 -51.49 -36.12
N GLY A 800 -15.67 -52.03 -34.94
CA GLY A 800 -14.51 -51.68 -34.12
C GLY A 800 -13.33 -52.62 -34.35
N GLU A 801 -12.21 -52.32 -33.71
CA GLU A 801 -11.02 -53.16 -33.70
C GLU A 801 -10.52 -53.40 -32.27
N ILE A 802 -10.31 -54.67 -31.92
CA ILE A 802 -9.58 -55.10 -30.73
C ILE A 802 -8.38 -55.93 -31.21
N SER A 803 -7.16 -55.44 -31.00
CA SER A 803 -5.97 -56.07 -31.58
C SER A 803 -4.74 -56.09 -30.66
N SER A 804 -3.94 -57.16 -30.80
CA SER A 804 -2.65 -57.30 -30.11
C SER A 804 -1.63 -58.09 -30.93
N ALA A 805 -0.33 -57.77 -30.76
CA ALA A 805 0.73 -58.58 -31.35
C ALA A 805 1.08 -59.82 -30.51
N LYS A 806 0.61 -59.91 -29.26
CA LYS A 806 0.78 -61.07 -28.39
C LYS A 806 -0.52 -61.88 -28.28
N ALA A 807 -0.39 -63.01 -27.62
CA ALA A 807 -1.54 -63.83 -27.29
C ALA A 807 -2.42 -63.12 -26.27
N PHE A 808 -3.73 -63.22 -26.44
CA PHE A 808 -4.68 -62.73 -25.44
C PHE A 808 -5.94 -63.59 -25.36
N THR A 809 -6.62 -63.47 -24.22
CA THR A 809 -7.87 -64.16 -23.93
C THR A 809 -8.99 -63.14 -23.81
N LEU A 810 -10.13 -63.45 -24.41
CA LEU A 810 -11.38 -62.73 -24.18
C LEU A 810 -12.39 -63.69 -23.57
N ASN A 811 -12.74 -63.44 -22.31
CA ASN A 811 -13.73 -64.22 -21.56
C ASN A 811 -14.93 -63.34 -21.22
N VAL A 812 -16.10 -63.65 -21.79
CA VAL A 812 -17.31 -62.81 -21.75
C VAL A 812 -18.57 -63.66 -21.80
N ASP A 813 -19.72 -63.07 -21.43
CA ASP A 813 -21.02 -63.68 -21.66
C ASP A 813 -21.42 -63.63 -23.13
N SER A 814 -21.32 -62.45 -23.76
CA SER A 814 -21.68 -62.27 -25.16
C SER A 814 -20.68 -61.36 -25.87
N LEU A 815 -20.31 -61.72 -27.10
CA LEU A 815 -19.48 -60.92 -27.97
C LEU A 815 -20.22 -60.68 -29.29
N ASP A 816 -20.41 -59.43 -29.65
CA ASP A 816 -20.87 -59.04 -30.98
C ASP A 816 -19.74 -58.32 -31.73
N ASN A 817 -19.10 -59.03 -32.66
CA ASN A 817 -18.03 -58.57 -33.54
C ASN A 817 -18.55 -58.26 -34.96
N SER A 818 -19.83 -57.90 -35.13
CA SER A 818 -20.43 -57.69 -36.46
C SER A 818 -19.76 -56.52 -37.20
N GLY A 819 -19.20 -56.78 -38.39
CA GLY A 819 -18.38 -55.82 -39.14
C GLY A 819 -17.06 -55.41 -38.45
N GLY A 820 -16.78 -55.95 -37.27
CA GLY A 820 -15.62 -55.63 -36.44
C GLY A 820 -14.42 -56.53 -36.72
N LYS A 821 -13.32 -56.24 -36.01
CA LYS A 821 -12.05 -56.97 -36.09
C LYS A 821 -11.58 -57.38 -34.71
N LEU A 822 -11.23 -58.66 -34.58
CA LEU A 822 -10.57 -59.23 -33.42
C LEU A 822 -9.29 -59.93 -33.89
N LEU A 823 -8.14 -59.32 -33.64
CA LEU A 823 -6.89 -59.69 -34.29
C LEU A 823 -5.79 -60.01 -33.28
N SER A 824 -5.14 -61.18 -33.43
CA SER A 824 -3.90 -61.51 -32.72
C SER A 824 -2.79 -61.90 -33.71
N SER A 825 -1.56 -61.43 -33.46
CA SER A 825 -0.39 -61.96 -34.16
C SER A 825 0.09 -63.30 -33.59
N GLN A 826 -0.41 -63.71 -32.43
CA GLN A 826 -0.14 -64.99 -31.76
C GLN A 826 -1.46 -65.74 -31.46
N ALA A 827 -1.54 -66.45 -30.34
CA ALA A 827 -2.72 -67.23 -29.98
C ALA A 827 -3.87 -66.35 -29.47
N LEU A 828 -5.08 -66.56 -29.96
CA LEU A 828 -6.30 -65.94 -29.46
C LEU A 828 -7.19 -67.01 -28.83
N THR A 829 -7.58 -66.80 -27.57
CA THR A 829 -8.56 -67.67 -26.89
C THR A 829 -9.85 -66.90 -26.64
N LEU A 830 -10.96 -67.39 -27.19
CA LEU A 830 -12.29 -66.80 -27.01
C LEU A 830 -13.14 -67.74 -26.18
N ILE A 831 -13.60 -67.27 -25.01
CA ILE A 831 -14.53 -67.98 -24.15
C ILE A 831 -15.78 -67.11 -24.06
N VAL A 832 -16.85 -67.51 -24.74
CA VAL A 832 -18.10 -66.76 -24.84
C VAL A 832 -19.23 -67.61 -24.27
N ASN A 833 -19.76 -67.28 -23.10
CA ASN A 833 -20.70 -68.16 -22.41
C ASN A 833 -22.06 -68.31 -23.12
N LYS A 834 -22.43 -67.34 -23.96
CA LYS A 834 -23.68 -67.28 -24.72
C LYS A 834 -23.36 -67.14 -26.22
N ALA A 835 -23.77 -66.04 -26.84
CA ALA A 835 -23.66 -65.84 -28.28
C ALA A 835 -22.36 -65.12 -28.68
N LEU A 836 -21.68 -65.68 -29.69
CA LEU A 836 -20.63 -65.03 -30.46
C LEU A 836 -21.16 -64.67 -31.86
N SER A 837 -21.42 -63.38 -32.10
CA SER A 837 -21.74 -62.86 -33.44
C SER A 837 -20.46 -62.35 -34.11
N ASN A 838 -20.21 -62.78 -35.33
CA ASN A 838 -19.12 -62.35 -36.21
C ASN A 838 -19.67 -62.04 -37.61
N ILE A 839 -20.90 -61.52 -37.70
CA ILE A 839 -21.56 -61.24 -38.98
C ILE A 839 -20.77 -60.18 -39.75
N LYS A 840 -20.27 -60.49 -40.95
CA LYS A 840 -19.36 -59.62 -41.74
C LYS A 840 -18.08 -59.20 -40.99
N GLY A 841 -17.80 -59.82 -39.85
CA GLY A 841 -16.65 -59.50 -39.00
C GLY A 841 -15.43 -60.34 -39.37
N THR A 842 -14.30 -60.01 -38.75
CA THR A 842 -13.05 -60.76 -38.88
C THR A 842 -12.53 -61.15 -37.50
N ILE A 843 -12.31 -62.45 -37.29
CA ILE A 843 -11.55 -62.99 -36.17
C ILE A 843 -10.32 -63.69 -36.77
N SER A 844 -9.12 -63.24 -36.43
CA SER A 844 -7.88 -63.79 -37.01
C SER A 844 -6.76 -63.88 -35.98
N ALA A 845 -6.08 -65.04 -35.94
CA ALA A 845 -4.98 -65.28 -35.03
C ALA A 845 -3.88 -66.16 -35.66
N ALA A 846 -2.72 -66.28 -35.00
CA ALA A 846 -1.75 -67.32 -35.36
C ALA A 846 -2.27 -68.70 -34.99
N ALA A 847 -2.84 -68.86 -33.79
CA ALA A 847 -3.59 -70.02 -33.37
C ALA A 847 -4.90 -69.53 -32.75
N LEU A 848 -6.03 -70.18 -33.05
CA LEU A 848 -7.34 -69.71 -32.60
C LEU A 848 -8.06 -70.84 -31.86
N ASN A 849 -8.41 -70.60 -30.60
CA ASN A 849 -9.26 -71.48 -29.80
C ASN A 849 -10.51 -70.71 -29.41
N THR A 850 -11.69 -71.23 -29.76
CA THR A 850 -12.96 -70.61 -29.43
C THR A 850 -13.91 -71.61 -28.78
N ARG A 851 -14.59 -71.17 -27.73
CA ARG A 851 -15.70 -71.86 -27.08
C ARG A 851 -16.88 -70.90 -26.99
N SER A 852 -18.02 -71.28 -27.57
CA SER A 852 -19.27 -70.54 -27.44
C SER A 852 -20.50 -71.41 -27.25
N ASP A 853 -21.62 -70.83 -26.78
CA ASP A 853 -22.90 -71.53 -26.80
C ASP A 853 -23.48 -71.53 -28.22
N SER A 854 -23.49 -70.37 -28.87
CA SER A 854 -23.82 -70.22 -30.30
C SER A 854 -22.77 -69.37 -31.02
N LEU A 855 -22.59 -69.62 -32.32
CA LEU A 855 -21.68 -68.88 -33.19
C LEU A 855 -22.38 -68.50 -34.48
N ASP A 856 -22.48 -67.20 -34.78
CA ASP A 856 -22.93 -66.70 -36.08
C ASP A 856 -21.77 -66.04 -36.83
N ASN A 857 -21.27 -66.70 -37.86
CA ASN A 857 -20.24 -66.24 -38.78
C ASN A 857 -20.79 -65.91 -40.17
N THR A 858 -22.06 -65.48 -40.27
CA THR A 858 -22.69 -65.14 -41.55
C THR A 858 -21.92 -64.04 -42.27
N GLU A 859 -21.49 -64.29 -43.51
CA GLU A 859 -20.63 -63.38 -44.31
C GLU A 859 -19.31 -62.96 -43.60
N GLY A 860 -18.94 -63.64 -42.50
CA GLY A 860 -17.77 -63.33 -41.69
C GLY A 860 -16.56 -64.20 -42.01
N LEU A 861 -15.40 -63.80 -41.47
CA LEU A 861 -14.14 -64.54 -41.56
C LEU A 861 -13.66 -64.93 -40.16
N ILE A 862 -13.42 -66.23 -39.97
CA ILE A 862 -12.65 -66.77 -38.85
C ILE A 862 -11.45 -67.50 -39.44
N SER A 863 -10.24 -67.05 -39.08
CA SER A 863 -9.00 -67.57 -39.66
C SER A 863 -7.91 -67.85 -38.62
N SER A 864 -7.13 -68.89 -38.86
CA SER A 864 -5.92 -69.23 -38.08
C SER A 864 -4.75 -69.55 -39.02
N ARG A 865 -3.55 -69.06 -38.69
CA ARG A 865 -2.29 -69.42 -39.40
C ARG A 865 -1.68 -70.74 -38.91
N ALA A 866 -2.26 -71.35 -37.89
CA ALA A 866 -1.90 -72.64 -37.30
C ALA A 866 -3.21 -73.39 -36.99
N ALA A 867 -3.29 -74.06 -35.83
CA ALA A 867 -4.50 -74.77 -35.44
C ALA A 867 -5.71 -73.82 -35.24
N LEU A 868 -6.88 -74.28 -35.68
CA LEU A 868 -8.18 -73.65 -35.42
C LEU A 868 -9.06 -74.64 -34.66
N ASP A 869 -9.26 -74.39 -33.36
CA ASP A 869 -10.15 -75.18 -32.51
C ASP A 869 -11.44 -74.39 -32.25
N LEU A 870 -12.57 -74.93 -32.69
CA LEU A 870 -13.87 -74.31 -32.60
C LEU A 870 -14.86 -75.24 -31.88
N THR A 871 -15.31 -74.85 -30.69
CA THR A 871 -16.33 -75.58 -29.92
C THR A 871 -17.57 -74.71 -29.77
N VAL A 872 -18.69 -75.16 -30.31
CA VAL A 872 -19.99 -74.49 -30.22
C VAL A 872 -20.99 -75.45 -29.59
N ASN A 873 -21.60 -75.11 -28.46
CA ASN A 873 -22.46 -76.07 -27.76
C ASN A 873 -23.78 -76.35 -28.51
N THR A 874 -24.34 -75.32 -29.15
CA THR A 874 -25.63 -75.38 -29.84
C THR A 874 -25.43 -75.25 -31.35
N ALA A 875 -25.67 -74.07 -31.91
CA ALA A 875 -25.71 -73.82 -33.34
C ALA A 875 -24.51 -72.99 -33.82
N LEU A 876 -23.84 -73.52 -34.85
CA LEU A 876 -22.88 -72.82 -35.70
C LEU A 876 -23.57 -72.40 -37.00
N THR A 877 -23.70 -71.10 -37.25
CA THR A 877 -24.13 -70.55 -38.54
C THR A 877 -22.90 -69.99 -39.27
N ASN A 878 -22.55 -70.54 -40.42
CA ASN A 878 -21.44 -70.10 -41.28
C ASN A 878 -21.94 -69.79 -42.70
N VAL A 879 -23.14 -69.22 -42.81
CA VAL A 879 -23.79 -68.97 -44.10
C VAL A 879 -23.03 -67.90 -44.87
N LYS A 880 -22.54 -68.21 -46.08
CA LYS A 880 -21.62 -67.34 -46.86
C LYS A 880 -20.35 -66.91 -46.11
N GLY A 881 -20.07 -67.53 -44.96
CA GLY A 881 -18.91 -67.23 -44.13
C GLY A 881 -17.71 -68.07 -44.52
N THR A 882 -16.55 -67.76 -43.94
CA THR A 882 -15.32 -68.54 -44.10
C THR A 882 -14.74 -68.88 -42.73
N LEU A 883 -14.55 -70.18 -42.48
CA LEU A 883 -13.75 -70.74 -41.41
C LEU A 883 -12.51 -71.38 -42.05
N ILE A 884 -11.31 -70.89 -41.76
CA ILE A 884 -10.08 -71.43 -42.36
C ILE A 884 -8.93 -71.58 -41.37
N GLY A 885 -8.30 -72.74 -41.36
CA GLY A 885 -7.03 -72.99 -40.65
C GLY A 885 -5.92 -73.36 -41.62
N ASP A 886 -4.75 -72.73 -41.48
CA ASP A 886 -3.53 -73.16 -42.17
C ASP A 886 -2.92 -74.42 -41.52
N GLY A 887 -3.21 -74.67 -40.24
CA GLY A 887 -2.95 -75.93 -39.54
C GLY A 887 -4.18 -76.82 -39.46
N ASP A 888 -4.22 -77.72 -38.46
CA ASP A 888 -5.39 -78.57 -38.24
C ASP A 888 -6.61 -77.75 -37.81
N VAL A 889 -7.79 -78.13 -38.30
CA VAL A 889 -9.07 -77.54 -37.91
C VAL A 889 -9.86 -78.58 -37.11
N THR A 890 -10.12 -78.30 -35.84
CA THR A 890 -11.02 -79.10 -35.00
C THR A 890 -12.32 -78.34 -34.83
N LEU A 891 -13.45 -78.95 -35.19
CA LEU A 891 -14.77 -78.34 -35.09
C LEU A 891 -15.73 -79.24 -34.33
N SER A 892 -16.34 -78.74 -33.25
CA SER A 892 -17.39 -79.44 -32.51
C SER A 892 -18.64 -78.57 -32.45
N ALA A 893 -19.79 -79.09 -32.90
CA ALA A 893 -21.09 -78.39 -32.82
C ALA A 893 -22.27 -79.36 -32.68
N ALA A 894 -23.37 -78.96 -32.03
CA ALA A 894 -24.61 -79.75 -32.07
C ALA A 894 -25.26 -79.63 -33.46
N THR A 895 -25.33 -78.42 -34.00
CA THR A 895 -25.72 -78.18 -35.40
C THR A 895 -24.74 -77.22 -36.06
N ALA A 896 -24.49 -77.43 -37.36
CA ALA A 896 -23.72 -76.50 -38.17
C ALA A 896 -24.41 -76.27 -39.52
N ASP A 897 -24.54 -75.01 -39.89
CA ASP A 897 -25.11 -74.55 -41.15
C ASP A 897 -24.05 -73.81 -41.95
N ASN A 898 -23.50 -74.48 -42.95
CA ASN A 898 -22.46 -73.94 -43.83
C ASN A 898 -23.01 -73.62 -45.23
N GLY A 899 -24.29 -73.22 -45.34
CA GLY A 899 -24.90 -72.89 -46.62
C GLY A 899 -24.17 -71.78 -47.38
N LEU A 900 -23.75 -72.03 -48.62
CA LEU A 900 -22.89 -71.14 -49.43
C LEU A 900 -21.58 -70.69 -48.73
N GLY A 901 -21.22 -71.30 -47.60
CA GLY A 901 -20.04 -70.96 -46.80
C GLY A 901 -18.87 -71.88 -47.07
N GLN A 902 -17.74 -71.60 -46.44
CA GLN A 902 -16.51 -72.38 -46.55
C GLN A 902 -15.97 -72.76 -45.17
N ILE A 903 -15.64 -74.04 -44.99
CA ILE A 903 -14.87 -74.57 -43.85
C ILE A 903 -13.65 -75.28 -44.42
N ALA A 904 -12.43 -74.79 -44.17
CA ALA A 904 -11.24 -75.29 -44.83
C ALA A 904 -10.06 -75.49 -43.89
N SER A 905 -9.29 -76.54 -44.14
CA SER A 905 -7.99 -76.80 -43.51
C SER A 905 -6.90 -77.00 -44.57
N LYS A 906 -5.72 -76.39 -44.38
CA LYS A 906 -4.53 -76.74 -45.17
C LYS A 906 -3.78 -77.96 -44.61
N GLN A 907 -4.22 -78.51 -43.48
CA GLN A 907 -3.79 -79.80 -42.93
C GLN A 907 -5.04 -80.68 -42.75
N ASN A 908 -5.24 -81.27 -41.56
CA ASN A 908 -6.39 -82.12 -41.30
C ASN A 908 -7.59 -81.29 -40.85
N LEU A 909 -8.80 -81.77 -41.16
CA LEU A 909 -10.05 -81.22 -40.67
C LEU A 909 -10.78 -82.31 -39.91
N ASN A 910 -10.97 -82.15 -38.61
CA ASN A 910 -11.70 -83.08 -37.74
C ASN A 910 -12.96 -82.41 -37.19
N ALA A 911 -14.11 -82.78 -37.74
CA ALA A 911 -15.41 -82.23 -37.40
C ALA A 911 -16.28 -83.25 -36.66
N GLN A 912 -16.77 -82.89 -35.48
CA GLN A 912 -17.81 -83.60 -34.73
C GLN A 912 -19.06 -82.72 -34.71
N ILE A 913 -20.02 -83.00 -35.59
CA ILE A 913 -21.21 -82.17 -35.78
C ILE A 913 -22.44 -83.05 -35.73
N GLY A 914 -23.37 -82.80 -34.79
CA GLY A 914 -24.62 -83.58 -34.69
C GLY A 914 -25.42 -83.54 -35.99
N SER A 915 -25.81 -82.35 -36.45
CA SER A 915 -26.43 -82.15 -37.77
C SER A 915 -25.70 -81.08 -38.59
N LEU A 916 -25.14 -81.48 -39.74
CA LEU A 916 -24.43 -80.61 -40.67
C LEU A 916 -25.29 -80.33 -41.92
N ARG A 917 -25.60 -79.06 -42.18
CA ARG A 917 -26.23 -78.56 -43.41
C ARG A 917 -25.18 -77.89 -44.30
N GLN A 918 -25.01 -78.41 -45.52
CA GLN A 918 -23.95 -78.05 -46.46
C GLN A 918 -24.46 -77.61 -47.84
N LEU A 919 -25.59 -76.89 -47.87
CA LEU A 919 -26.26 -76.53 -49.12
C LEU A 919 -25.48 -75.48 -49.92
N GLY A 920 -24.88 -75.89 -51.04
CA GLY A 920 -24.05 -75.04 -51.89
C GLY A 920 -22.75 -74.53 -51.23
N GLY A 921 -22.42 -75.06 -50.03
CA GLY A 921 -21.21 -74.73 -49.28
C GLY A 921 -20.07 -75.70 -49.56
N GLN A 922 -18.91 -75.41 -48.98
CA GLN A 922 -17.68 -76.21 -49.15
C GLN A 922 -17.06 -76.57 -47.79
N MET A 923 -16.71 -77.83 -47.59
CA MET A 923 -15.82 -78.28 -46.51
C MET A 923 -14.60 -79.01 -47.10
N LEU A 924 -13.40 -78.52 -46.83
CA LEU A 924 -12.17 -78.93 -47.53
C LEU A 924 -11.02 -79.22 -46.56
N ALA A 925 -10.22 -80.24 -46.85
CA ALA A 925 -8.93 -80.48 -46.21
C ALA A 925 -7.83 -80.77 -47.25
N GLN A 926 -6.66 -80.13 -47.13
CA GLN A 926 -5.45 -80.55 -47.88
C GLN A 926 -4.71 -81.72 -47.20
N GLY A 927 -5.18 -82.16 -46.04
CA GLY A 927 -4.81 -83.41 -45.37
C GLY A 927 -6.01 -84.36 -45.34
N THR A 928 -6.18 -85.05 -44.20
CA THR A 928 -7.32 -85.93 -43.95
C THR A 928 -8.53 -85.12 -43.46
N LEU A 929 -9.72 -85.40 -44.00
CA LEU A 929 -10.98 -84.87 -43.50
C LEU A 929 -11.73 -85.97 -42.77
N THR A 930 -11.98 -85.78 -41.48
CA THR A 930 -12.86 -86.63 -40.69
C THR A 930 -14.11 -85.87 -40.28
N LEU A 931 -15.29 -86.45 -40.56
CA LEU A 931 -16.58 -85.91 -40.14
C LEU A 931 -17.34 -86.97 -39.33
N ARG A 932 -17.77 -86.64 -38.12
CA ARG A 932 -18.58 -87.49 -37.24
C ARG A 932 -19.89 -86.81 -36.86
N GLY A 933 -21.00 -87.54 -36.81
CA GLY A 933 -22.30 -86.92 -36.55
C GLY A 933 -23.51 -87.84 -36.64
N ASP A 934 -24.70 -87.23 -36.52
CA ASP A 934 -25.99 -87.90 -36.69
C ASP A 934 -26.53 -87.71 -38.11
N ALA A 935 -26.51 -86.48 -38.64
CA ALA A 935 -27.07 -86.17 -39.96
C ALA A 935 -26.15 -85.25 -40.79
N LEU A 936 -26.04 -85.54 -42.07
CA LEU A 936 -25.36 -84.73 -43.08
C LEU A 936 -26.31 -84.45 -44.24
N ASP A 937 -26.66 -83.19 -44.47
CA ASP A 937 -27.36 -82.71 -45.67
C ASP A 937 -26.38 -81.96 -46.58
N ASN A 938 -25.80 -82.66 -47.54
CA ASN A 938 -24.84 -82.13 -48.52
C ASN A 938 -25.51 -81.83 -49.88
N ARG A 939 -26.80 -81.51 -49.90
CA ARG A 939 -27.52 -81.31 -51.17
C ARG A 939 -27.17 -79.99 -51.87
N GLN A 940 -27.77 -79.78 -53.05
CA GLN A 940 -27.75 -78.49 -53.77
C GLN A 940 -26.33 -77.96 -54.08
N ASN A 941 -25.48 -78.77 -54.71
CA ASN A 941 -24.08 -78.47 -55.00
C ASN A 941 -23.19 -78.26 -53.74
N GLY A 942 -23.56 -78.88 -52.61
CA GLY A 942 -22.68 -79.00 -51.45
C GLY A 942 -21.44 -79.83 -51.79
N PHE A 943 -20.28 -79.42 -51.28
CA PHE A 943 -19.00 -80.08 -51.54
C PHE A 943 -18.26 -80.41 -50.24
N ILE A 944 -17.88 -81.67 -50.07
CA ILE A 944 -16.97 -82.11 -49.00
C ILE A 944 -15.78 -82.83 -49.64
N GLY A 945 -14.57 -82.31 -49.44
CA GLY A 945 -13.39 -82.76 -50.16
C GLY A 945 -12.13 -82.91 -49.31
N ALA A 946 -11.33 -83.93 -49.59
CA ALA A 946 -9.99 -84.10 -49.02
C ALA A 946 -8.95 -84.41 -50.12
N THR A 947 -7.69 -84.00 -49.94
CA THR A 947 -6.59 -84.48 -50.81
C THR A 947 -5.97 -85.77 -50.28
N GLN A 948 -6.07 -86.04 -48.97
CA GLN A 948 -5.78 -87.35 -48.38
C GLN A 948 -7.10 -88.07 -48.07
N ALA A 949 -7.15 -88.89 -47.02
CA ALA A 949 -8.33 -89.67 -46.69
C ALA A 949 -9.54 -88.77 -46.35
N LEU A 950 -10.72 -89.19 -46.79
CA LEU A 950 -12.01 -88.62 -46.38
C LEU A 950 -12.77 -89.68 -45.58
N ASP A 951 -12.85 -89.52 -44.27
CA ASP A 951 -13.52 -90.43 -43.35
C ASP A 951 -14.80 -89.78 -42.78
N ILE A 952 -15.96 -90.21 -43.27
CA ILE A 952 -17.26 -89.71 -42.79
C ILE A 952 -17.93 -90.83 -41.99
N ASN A 953 -18.19 -90.60 -40.72
CA ASN A 953 -18.93 -91.48 -39.82
C ASN A 953 -20.18 -90.75 -39.31
N VAL A 954 -21.25 -90.80 -40.11
CA VAL A 954 -22.49 -90.07 -39.87
C VAL A 954 -23.67 -91.02 -40.08
N THR A 955 -24.64 -91.00 -39.16
CA THR A 955 -25.78 -91.94 -39.20
C THR A 955 -26.59 -91.81 -40.49
N ASP A 956 -27.02 -90.60 -40.85
CA ASP A 956 -27.83 -90.32 -42.05
C ASP A 956 -27.14 -89.33 -42.98
N ILE A 957 -26.76 -89.77 -44.18
CA ILE A 957 -26.05 -88.97 -45.18
C ILE A 957 -26.97 -88.73 -46.40
N ASP A 958 -27.44 -87.50 -46.59
CA ASP A 958 -28.12 -87.05 -47.81
C ASP A 958 -27.16 -86.24 -48.70
N ASN A 959 -26.64 -86.90 -49.73
CA ASN A 959 -25.70 -86.33 -50.70
C ASN A 959 -26.38 -86.04 -52.06
N ARG A 960 -27.70 -85.83 -52.09
CA ARG A 960 -28.40 -85.61 -53.37
C ARG A 960 -27.99 -84.33 -54.07
N GLY A 961 -27.45 -84.44 -55.27
CA GLY A 961 -26.93 -83.30 -56.03
C GLY A 961 -25.72 -82.61 -55.37
N GLY A 962 -25.05 -83.28 -54.42
CA GLY A 962 -23.80 -82.86 -53.79
C GLY A 962 -22.61 -83.70 -54.23
N GLU A 963 -21.42 -83.36 -53.73
CA GLU A 963 -20.17 -84.08 -53.99
C GLU A 963 -19.39 -84.37 -52.70
N LEU A 964 -18.99 -85.64 -52.53
CA LEU A 964 -18.02 -86.12 -51.55
C LEU A 964 -16.80 -86.62 -52.33
N SER A 965 -15.62 -86.03 -52.12
CA SER A 965 -14.47 -86.25 -53.01
C SER A 965 -13.17 -86.44 -52.24
N SER A 966 -12.32 -87.38 -52.67
CA SER A 966 -10.99 -87.56 -52.11
C SER A 966 -9.97 -87.88 -53.19
N GLN A 967 -8.78 -87.25 -53.11
CA GLN A 967 -7.62 -87.65 -53.93
C GLN A 967 -6.89 -88.90 -53.39
N ASP A 968 -7.36 -89.48 -52.28
CA ASP A 968 -6.91 -90.74 -51.70
C ASP A 968 -8.09 -91.72 -51.49
N VAL A 969 -8.27 -92.26 -50.28
CA VAL A 969 -9.37 -93.16 -49.92
C VAL A 969 -10.57 -92.38 -49.37
N ILE A 970 -11.77 -92.91 -49.59
CA ILE A 970 -12.98 -92.48 -48.89
C ILE A 970 -13.48 -93.64 -48.02
N THR A 971 -13.75 -93.38 -46.74
CA THR A 971 -14.50 -94.28 -45.86
C THR A 971 -15.78 -93.60 -45.43
N LEU A 972 -16.94 -94.15 -45.81
CA LEU A 972 -18.24 -93.72 -45.29
C LEU A 972 -18.78 -94.78 -44.35
N THR A 973 -19.15 -94.41 -43.13
CA THR A 973 -19.80 -95.29 -42.15
C THR A 973 -21.11 -94.66 -41.69
N GLY A 974 -22.20 -95.42 -41.66
CA GLY A 974 -23.52 -94.90 -41.29
C GLY A 974 -24.66 -95.91 -41.42
N GLN A 975 -25.89 -95.44 -41.20
CA GLN A 975 -27.11 -96.22 -41.42
C GLN A 975 -27.67 -96.00 -42.82
N GLN A 976 -27.70 -94.75 -43.29
CA GLN A 976 -28.23 -94.40 -44.61
C GLN A 976 -27.30 -93.49 -45.40
N LEU A 977 -27.16 -93.78 -46.70
CA LEU A 977 -26.54 -92.91 -47.69
C LEU A 977 -27.49 -92.73 -48.87
N ASN A 978 -27.94 -91.50 -49.12
CA ASN A 978 -28.68 -91.13 -50.31
C ASN A 978 -27.80 -90.30 -51.25
N ASN A 979 -27.24 -90.93 -52.26
CA ASN A 979 -26.41 -90.32 -53.29
C ASN A 979 -27.17 -90.09 -54.61
N SER A 980 -28.48 -89.82 -54.55
CA SER A 980 -29.31 -89.71 -55.75
C SER A 980 -29.24 -88.34 -56.44
N ASP A 981 -29.99 -88.12 -57.52
CA ASP A 981 -30.25 -86.80 -58.12
C ASP A 981 -28.98 -85.99 -58.47
N ASN A 982 -28.04 -86.64 -59.18
CA ASN A 982 -26.69 -86.15 -59.53
C ASN A 982 -25.69 -86.06 -58.37
N GLY A 983 -25.96 -86.71 -57.23
CA GLY A 983 -24.99 -86.85 -56.14
C GLY A 983 -23.72 -87.61 -56.56
N GLN A 984 -22.57 -87.24 -56.03
CA GLN A 984 -21.27 -87.82 -56.38
C GLN A 984 -20.47 -88.22 -55.15
N VAL A 985 -19.93 -89.43 -55.17
CA VAL A 985 -18.89 -89.90 -54.24
C VAL A 985 -17.69 -90.39 -55.05
N LEU A 986 -16.57 -89.67 -54.96
CA LEU A 986 -15.42 -89.82 -55.86
C LEU A 986 -14.12 -90.08 -55.08
N ALA A 987 -13.66 -91.33 -55.05
CA ALA A 987 -12.35 -91.69 -54.48
C ALA A 987 -11.31 -91.90 -55.59
N GLN A 988 -10.12 -91.30 -55.48
CA GLN A 988 -9.03 -91.60 -56.42
C GLN A 988 -8.28 -92.89 -56.08
N LYS A 989 -8.41 -93.44 -54.86
CA LYS A 989 -7.97 -94.80 -54.51
C LYS A 989 -9.18 -95.68 -54.18
N ALA A 990 -9.28 -96.19 -52.96
CA ALA A 990 -10.35 -97.08 -52.53
C ALA A 990 -11.54 -96.29 -51.98
N LEU A 991 -12.76 -96.71 -52.34
CA LEU A 991 -14.01 -96.24 -51.76
C LEU A 991 -14.57 -97.36 -50.88
N THR A 992 -14.65 -97.13 -49.58
CA THR A 992 -15.24 -98.05 -48.61
C THR A 992 -16.54 -97.47 -48.07
N LEU A 993 -17.64 -98.17 -48.30
CA LEU A 993 -18.98 -97.83 -47.82
C LEU A 993 -19.40 -98.87 -46.79
N ASN A 994 -19.30 -98.53 -45.51
CA ASN A 994 -19.83 -99.30 -44.39
C ASN A 994 -21.18 -98.71 -43.96
N VAL A 995 -22.19 -98.85 -44.82
CA VAL A 995 -23.49 -98.18 -44.67
C VAL A 995 -24.61 -99.21 -44.80
N ALA A 996 -25.55 -99.24 -43.85
CA ALA A 996 -26.62 -100.25 -43.86
C ALA A 996 -27.51 -100.17 -45.11
N GLN A 997 -27.87 -98.95 -45.54
CA GLN A 997 -28.69 -98.68 -46.72
C GLN A 997 -28.04 -97.64 -47.63
N VAL A 998 -27.87 -97.97 -48.91
CA VAL A 998 -27.34 -97.05 -49.93
C VAL A 998 -28.36 -96.87 -51.06
N THR A 999 -28.83 -95.65 -51.27
CA THR A 999 -29.66 -95.26 -52.41
C THR A 999 -28.84 -94.40 -53.38
N ASN A 1000 -28.68 -94.86 -54.62
CA ASN A 1000 -27.90 -94.19 -55.65
C ASN A 1000 -28.68 -94.19 -56.98
N ARG A 1001 -29.67 -93.29 -57.08
CA ARG A 1001 -30.63 -93.17 -58.20
C ARG A 1001 -30.52 -91.80 -58.91
N GLY A 1002 -31.28 -91.56 -59.99
CA GLY A 1002 -31.39 -90.22 -60.59
C GLY A 1002 -30.04 -89.57 -61.00
N ASN A 1003 -29.15 -90.31 -61.68
CA ASN A 1003 -27.78 -89.88 -62.03
C ASN A 1003 -26.76 -89.79 -60.89
N GLY A 1004 -27.03 -90.38 -59.73
CA GLY A 1004 -26.01 -90.59 -58.70
C GLY A 1004 -24.78 -91.39 -59.16
N LEU A 1005 -23.60 -91.02 -58.70
CA LEU A 1005 -22.30 -91.61 -59.06
C LEU A 1005 -21.51 -92.04 -57.81
N LEU A 1006 -21.13 -93.31 -57.76
CA LEU A 1006 -20.15 -93.86 -56.82
C LEU A 1006 -18.94 -94.34 -57.63
N SER A 1007 -17.77 -93.73 -57.42
CA SER A 1007 -16.59 -93.95 -58.25
C SER A 1007 -15.32 -94.15 -57.43
N SER A 1008 -14.50 -95.11 -57.84
CA SER A 1008 -13.17 -95.38 -57.27
C SER A 1008 -12.17 -95.82 -58.35
N LYS A 1009 -10.88 -95.56 -58.21
CA LYS A 1009 -9.86 -96.10 -59.16
C LYS A 1009 -9.14 -97.36 -58.68
N ALA A 1010 -9.04 -97.57 -57.36
CA ALA A 1010 -8.33 -98.71 -56.76
C ALA A 1010 -9.26 -99.80 -56.16
N GLY A 1011 -10.55 -99.54 -56.02
CA GLY A 1011 -11.54 -100.54 -55.60
C GLY A 1011 -12.72 -99.95 -54.80
N LEU A 1012 -13.91 -100.52 -55.00
CA LEU A 1012 -15.13 -100.18 -54.26
C LEU A 1012 -15.51 -101.34 -53.35
N THR A 1013 -15.52 -101.10 -52.04
CA THR A 1013 -15.98 -102.04 -51.02
C THR A 1013 -17.29 -101.54 -50.43
N LEU A 1014 -18.34 -102.35 -50.49
CA LEU A 1014 -19.64 -102.05 -49.88
C LEU A 1014 -19.96 -103.12 -48.84
N VAL A 1015 -20.14 -102.68 -47.60
CA VAL A 1015 -20.54 -103.47 -46.43
C VAL A 1015 -21.86 -102.88 -45.94
N GLY A 1016 -22.95 -103.60 -46.15
CA GLY A 1016 -24.31 -103.10 -45.92
C GLY A 1016 -25.38 -104.14 -46.22
N SER A 1017 -26.63 -103.82 -45.88
CA SER A 1017 -27.78 -104.72 -46.02
C SER A 1017 -28.54 -104.53 -47.35
N THR A 1018 -28.59 -103.31 -47.88
CA THR A 1018 -29.31 -102.99 -49.12
C THR A 1018 -28.59 -101.94 -49.97
N LEU A 1019 -28.38 -102.25 -51.26
CA LEU A 1019 -27.95 -101.30 -52.29
C LEU A 1019 -29.05 -101.13 -53.32
N ASP A 1020 -29.49 -99.90 -53.50
CA ASP A 1020 -30.53 -99.52 -54.44
C ASP A 1020 -29.94 -98.58 -55.50
N SER A 1021 -29.46 -99.16 -56.60
CA SER A 1021 -28.75 -98.44 -57.66
C SER A 1021 -29.04 -98.99 -59.06
N VAL A 1022 -28.80 -98.18 -60.08
CA VAL A 1022 -28.95 -98.57 -61.50
C VAL A 1022 -27.60 -99.12 -62.01
N PRO A 1023 -27.54 -100.31 -62.68
CA PRO A 1023 -26.29 -101.05 -62.93
C PRO A 1023 -25.18 -100.33 -63.74
N SER A 1024 -25.50 -99.29 -64.51
CA SER A 1024 -24.56 -98.63 -65.43
C SER A 1024 -23.64 -97.57 -64.80
N LYS A 1025 -23.70 -97.37 -63.47
CA LYS A 1025 -23.08 -96.20 -62.81
C LYS A 1025 -22.24 -96.50 -61.55
N LEU A 1026 -21.80 -97.75 -61.37
CA LEU A 1026 -20.64 -98.08 -60.54
C LEU A 1026 -19.39 -98.12 -61.44
N TRP A 1027 -18.43 -97.22 -61.24
CA TRP A 1027 -17.19 -97.18 -62.04
C TRP A 1027 -15.98 -97.52 -61.17
N VAL A 1028 -15.26 -98.58 -61.58
CA VAL A 1028 -14.00 -99.05 -60.98
C VAL A 1028 -13.01 -99.31 -62.13
N SER A 1029 -11.83 -98.70 -62.12
CA SER A 1029 -10.90 -98.77 -63.27
C SER A 1029 -10.01 -100.02 -63.32
N THR A 1030 -10.05 -100.91 -62.33
CA THR A 1030 -9.26 -102.16 -62.29
C THR A 1030 -10.09 -103.36 -61.80
N CYS A 1031 -9.71 -104.57 -62.25
CA CYS A 1031 -10.46 -105.83 -62.24
C CYS A 1031 -11.31 -106.11 -60.97
N LEU A 1032 -12.57 -106.53 -61.16
CA LEU A 1032 -13.53 -106.91 -60.12
C LEU A 1032 -12.95 -107.96 -59.13
N GLN A 1033 -12.66 -107.58 -57.89
CA GLN A 1033 -12.87 -108.48 -56.74
C GLN A 1033 -14.25 -108.15 -56.15
N ARG A 1034 -15.29 -108.83 -56.66
CA ARG A 1034 -16.63 -108.83 -56.08
C ARG A 1034 -16.58 -109.62 -54.76
N SER A 1035 -16.18 -108.97 -53.68
CA SER A 1035 -16.46 -109.44 -52.33
C SER A 1035 -17.69 -108.69 -51.81
N ILE A 1036 -18.85 -108.95 -52.41
CA ILE A 1036 -20.14 -108.63 -51.77
C ILE A 1036 -20.26 -109.64 -50.63
N THR A 1037 -19.79 -109.25 -49.44
CA THR A 1037 -20.00 -110.08 -48.25
C THR A 1037 -21.35 -109.68 -47.66
N LEU A 1038 -22.43 -110.26 -48.20
CA LEU A 1038 -23.72 -110.30 -47.52
C LEU A 1038 -23.55 -111.22 -46.31
N LYS A 1039 -23.23 -110.66 -45.13
CA LYS A 1039 -23.45 -111.37 -43.87
C LYS A 1039 -24.93 -111.21 -43.52
N ALA A 1040 -25.64 -112.34 -43.49
CA ALA A 1040 -27.01 -112.44 -43.01
C ALA A 1040 -27.12 -112.05 -41.53
#